data_AF-A0A9E0SYC0-F1
#
_entry.id   AF-A0A9E0SYC0-F1
#
_cell.length_a   1.000
_cell.length_b   1.000
_cell.length_c   1.000
_cell.angle_alpha   90.00
_cell.angle_beta   90.00
_cell.angle_gamma   90.00
#
_symmetry.space_group_name_H-M   'P 1'
#
loop_
_entity.id
_entity.type
_entity.pdbx_description
1 polymer ?
#
loop_
_entity_poly.entity_id
_entity_poly.type
_entity_poly.pdbx_seq_one_letter_code
_entity_poly.pdbx_strand_id
1 'polypeptide(L)'
;MSARLFFAGRSLALFRLLLINLACAAAVVACGGGSDPRDEPPVQATATFTAPLPVASDGSIVSAPVSAKGTSGTPRTTTPAAGETTYALSAADLQGPYMLQGPGGVAATLQTGRANLTELTSLQAGVLFGQDALAAYAAFGGNPAQSALLTAANRQAAQAKVTDFVQNVLGVTVKSADADFVTSPYQPVAGDPMFDTLVALDARIAALGPEAYQTLVTDLVAEAGRCLVEKVSIQAAGASFDFCPATKTATHETSDTTVIDYVFADHAGDVLTVRVRGDTVLDASYVTAAQATYACSGCSTITLGTPSADDSRTLTFAATAFAGGSGSAVVSGTLTGAVPDVVLPTLPCNDNRYFLVLPDRSVLADCVSISTGLNFLGIPASAGIQQGSTAYATYAFANLDGSNSVPAPAVPTAVNVVLNGGDLVSVTVTHRDPTSGALTTDYKCRASDCSGVSVGPATVNTDFGFNIEIRTITFAGTPLAAVGADGTLSSGTTAQLSGSLTGIYYSALDAGAFAPIVDSMCEPYTQKVLVAPADESYVYAVCPEIFGSVPPVAAIAPLDGGGSVISLPPGGTADSGNLDLLFDHFVVVLDASGTVTSATAVFNGSLLGENFGCAGDCAGITVGAAAPDGSRSVTISGATFHVIEPDGFPTGLRTATINGSFSAAPGP
;
A
#
# COMPACT_ATOMS: atom_id res chain seq x y z
N MET A 1 -27.52 -64.91 44.64
CA MET A 1 -27.89 -65.19 43.24
C MET A 1 -27.86 -63.88 42.47
N SER A 2 -26.91 -63.78 41.54
CA SER A 2 -26.81 -62.97 40.28
C SER A 2 -27.70 -61.72 40.10
N ALA A 3 -27.31 -60.59 39.52
CA ALA A 3 -26.06 -59.98 39.02
C ALA A 3 -26.41 -58.52 38.57
N ARG A 4 -25.46 -57.56 38.64
CA ARG A 4 -25.28 -56.24 37.94
C ARG A 4 -26.54 -55.34 37.67
N LEU A 5 -26.57 -54.02 37.89
CA LEU A 5 -25.70 -52.93 37.41
C LEU A 5 -26.09 -51.57 38.07
N PHE A 6 -25.15 -50.61 38.02
CA PHE A 6 -25.11 -49.24 38.60
C PHE A 6 -26.26 -48.27 38.23
N PHE A 7 -26.65 -47.37 39.17
CA PHE A 7 -26.39 -45.92 39.04
C PHE A 7 -26.60 -45.16 40.37
N ALA A 8 -25.73 -44.17 40.59
CA ALA A 8 -25.57 -43.35 41.77
C ALA A 8 -26.70 -42.31 41.97
N GLY A 9 -27.03 -42.03 43.23
CA GLY A 9 -28.04 -41.04 43.60
C GLY A 9 -27.78 -40.38 44.95
N ARG A 10 -27.56 -39.05 44.88
CA ARG A 10 -27.89 -38.00 45.86
C ARG A 10 -27.12 -37.94 47.19
N SER A 11 -26.30 -36.89 47.32
CA SER A 11 -26.29 -35.95 48.46
C SER A 11 -25.31 -34.80 48.21
N LEU A 12 -25.77 -33.67 47.61
CA LEU A 12 -25.09 -32.36 47.68
C LEU A 12 -25.99 -31.26 47.06
N ALA A 13 -27.21 -31.13 47.59
CA ALA A 13 -28.11 -30.01 47.32
C ALA A 13 -27.89 -28.92 48.39
N LEU A 14 -26.71 -28.26 48.37
CA LEU A 14 -26.46 -27.05 49.16
C LEU A 14 -25.30 -26.16 48.62
N PHE A 15 -24.76 -26.45 47.44
CA PHE A 15 -23.65 -25.68 46.84
C PHE A 15 -23.98 -25.02 45.49
N ARG A 16 -25.27 -25.00 45.08
CA ARG A 16 -25.73 -24.45 43.78
C ARG A 16 -26.55 -23.16 43.85
N LEU A 17 -26.73 -22.57 45.03
CA LEU A 17 -27.45 -21.28 45.18
C LEU A 17 -26.54 -20.04 45.24
N LEU A 18 -25.21 -20.20 45.19
CA LEU A 18 -24.26 -19.08 45.27
C LEU A 18 -23.63 -18.69 43.91
N LEU A 19 -23.96 -19.38 42.81
CA LEU A 19 -23.30 -19.20 41.50
C LEU A 19 -24.23 -18.76 40.34
N ILE A 20 -25.48 -18.38 40.63
CA ILE A 20 -26.45 -17.93 39.61
C ILE A 20 -26.79 -16.43 39.72
N ASN A 21 -26.39 -15.74 40.79
CA ASN A 21 -26.66 -14.29 40.97
C ASN A 21 -25.53 -13.35 40.51
N LEU A 22 -24.50 -13.84 39.80
CA LEU A 22 -23.38 -13.01 39.34
C LEU A 22 -23.27 -12.82 37.81
N ALA A 23 -24.30 -13.15 37.02
CA ALA A 23 -24.20 -13.11 35.55
C ALA A 23 -25.41 -12.49 34.80
N CYS A 24 -26.35 -11.82 35.47
CA CYS A 24 -27.46 -11.13 34.78
C CYS A 24 -27.91 -9.89 35.55
N ALA A 25 -27.19 -8.77 35.41
CA ALA A 25 -27.72 -7.41 35.65
C ALA A 25 -26.75 -6.34 35.12
N ALA A 26 -26.38 -6.45 33.85
CA ALA A 26 -26.07 -5.27 33.06
C ALA A 26 -27.37 -4.88 32.33
N ALA A 27 -28.18 -4.01 32.94
CA ALA A 27 -29.17 -3.15 32.27
C ALA A 27 -29.96 -2.36 33.32
N VAL A 28 -30.14 -1.06 33.06
CA VAL A 28 -30.87 -0.05 33.85
C VAL A 28 -30.07 0.57 35.00
N VAL A 29 -29.32 1.65 34.73
CA VAL A 29 -29.61 3.01 35.24
C VAL A 29 -28.83 4.01 34.37
N ALA A 30 -29.53 4.65 33.44
CA ALA A 30 -29.26 6.03 33.08
C ALA A 30 -30.19 6.91 33.93
N CYS A 31 -29.70 8.11 34.28
CA CYS A 31 -30.32 9.21 35.04
C CYS A 31 -30.18 9.18 36.58
N GLY A 32 -29.33 10.08 37.09
CA GLY A 32 -29.36 10.56 38.48
C GLY A 32 -27.98 11.01 38.98
N GLY A 33 -27.70 12.31 38.95
CA GLY A 33 -26.41 12.87 39.38
C GLY A 33 -26.16 12.89 40.89
N GLY A 34 -24.95 13.28 41.28
CA GLY A 34 -24.63 13.75 42.64
C GLY A 34 -23.40 13.11 43.30
N SER A 35 -22.24 13.75 43.09
CA SER A 35 -21.13 14.03 44.02
C SER A 35 -20.54 12.98 44.98
N ASP A 36 -19.22 12.77 44.78
CA ASP A 36 -18.12 12.35 45.67
C ASP A 36 -18.11 10.88 46.16
N PRO A 37 -17.00 10.16 45.89
CA PRO A 37 -15.96 10.12 46.91
C PRO A 37 -14.53 10.20 46.32
N ARG A 38 -13.75 11.14 46.84
CA ARG A 38 -12.35 10.89 47.16
C ARG A 38 -12.28 9.64 48.03
N ASP A 39 -11.93 8.52 47.42
CA ASP A 39 -10.87 7.66 47.94
C ASP A 39 -10.24 6.87 46.78
N GLU A 40 -8.93 7.13 46.64
CA GLU A 40 -7.96 6.73 45.61
C GLU A 40 -8.13 7.31 44.19
N PRO A 41 -7.30 8.31 43.79
CA PRO A 41 -7.18 8.65 42.38
C PRO A 41 -6.60 7.43 41.63
N PRO A 42 -7.00 7.19 40.37
CA PRO A 42 -6.26 6.24 39.53
C PRO A 42 -4.80 6.68 39.53
N VAL A 43 -3.90 5.75 39.84
CA VAL A 43 -2.45 5.97 39.72
C VAL A 43 -2.19 6.42 38.28
N GLN A 44 -2.02 7.73 38.07
CA GLN A 44 -1.58 8.27 36.79
C GLN A 44 -0.17 7.75 36.57
N ALA A 45 -0.03 6.79 35.66
CA ALA A 45 1.29 6.40 35.14
C ALA A 45 1.77 7.53 34.22
N THR A 46 2.55 8.46 34.76
CA THR A 46 3.26 9.44 33.94
C THR A 46 4.42 8.73 33.25
N ALA A 47 4.40 8.72 31.92
CA ALA A 47 5.53 8.27 31.14
C ALA A 47 6.62 9.34 31.18
N THR A 48 7.74 9.07 31.84
CA THR A 48 8.91 9.96 31.80
C THR A 48 9.76 9.58 30.60
N PHE A 49 9.80 10.45 29.58
CA PHE A 49 10.70 10.29 28.45
C PHE A 49 12.08 10.85 28.83
N THR A 50 13.11 10.00 28.74
CA THR A 50 14.50 10.42 28.87
C THR A 50 15.19 10.14 27.55
N ALA A 51 15.18 11.11 26.65
CA ALA A 51 16.12 11.12 25.54
C ALA A 51 17.43 11.74 26.05
N PRO A 52 18.62 11.19 25.74
CA PRO A 52 19.84 11.99 25.77
C PRO A 52 19.63 13.12 24.76
N LEU A 53 19.45 14.33 25.25
CA LEU A 53 19.36 15.48 24.37
C LEU A 53 20.76 15.76 23.82
N PRO A 54 20.90 16.14 22.54
CA PRO A 54 22.16 16.69 22.08
C PRO A 54 22.50 17.87 22.98
N VAL A 55 23.68 17.80 23.59
CA VAL A 55 24.21 18.90 24.39
C VAL A 55 24.82 19.88 23.40
N ALA A 56 24.33 21.12 23.39
CA ALA A 56 24.94 22.15 22.57
C ALA A 56 26.41 22.33 22.95
N SER A 57 27.21 22.92 22.06
CA SER A 57 28.65 23.12 22.28
C SER A 57 28.97 23.95 23.54
N ASP A 58 27.98 24.62 24.12
CA ASP A 58 28.04 25.39 25.36
C ASP A 58 27.60 24.61 26.62
N GLY A 59 27.26 23.32 26.50
CA GLY A 59 26.81 22.50 27.62
C GLY A 59 25.31 22.57 27.93
N SER A 60 24.53 23.34 27.16
CA SER A 60 23.09 23.46 27.37
C SER A 60 22.30 22.28 26.79
N ILE A 61 21.21 21.94 27.47
CA ILE A 61 20.28 20.87 27.08
C ILE A 61 19.26 21.45 26.07
N VAL A 62 19.23 20.94 24.85
CA VAL A 62 18.30 21.40 23.80
C VAL A 62 16.92 20.79 24.00
N SER A 63 15.88 21.60 24.25
CA SER A 63 14.47 21.15 24.20
C SER A 63 14.10 20.74 22.77
N ALA A 64 13.39 19.63 22.60
CA ALA A 64 13.04 19.11 21.29
C ALA A 64 11.74 18.29 21.28
N PRO A 65 10.86 18.47 20.28
CA PRO A 65 9.54 17.84 20.25
C PRO A 65 9.64 16.31 20.20
N VAL A 66 8.76 15.63 20.95
CA VAL A 66 8.53 14.19 20.86
C VAL A 66 7.12 13.95 20.36
N SER A 67 6.97 12.98 19.44
CA SER A 67 5.70 12.56 18.87
C SER A 67 5.45 11.08 19.20
N ALA A 68 4.21 10.74 19.58
CA ALA A 68 3.80 9.38 19.92
C ALA A 68 2.65 8.91 19.04
N LYS A 69 2.68 7.64 18.60
CA LYS A 69 1.70 7.04 17.70
C LYS A 69 1.18 5.73 18.28
N GLY A 70 -0.10 5.65 18.61
CA GLY A 70 -0.74 4.39 19.03
C GLY A 70 -1.14 3.52 17.84
N THR A 71 -1.79 2.38 18.10
CA THR A 71 -2.36 1.53 17.03
C THR A 71 -3.48 2.19 16.23
N SER A 72 -4.02 3.31 16.69
CA SER A 72 -4.99 4.12 15.94
C SER A 72 -4.34 5.02 14.89
N GLY A 73 -3.01 5.08 14.84
CA GLY A 73 -2.28 5.93 13.92
C GLY A 73 -2.19 7.40 14.37
N THR A 74 -3.09 7.93 15.19
CA THR A 74 -3.05 9.38 15.44
C THR A 74 -1.80 9.86 16.19
N PRO A 75 -0.93 10.70 15.59
CA PRO A 75 0.23 11.26 16.26
C PRO A 75 -0.20 12.23 17.35
N ARG A 76 0.44 12.16 18.50
CA ARG A 76 0.29 13.11 19.60
C ARG A 76 1.63 13.79 19.84
N THR A 77 1.66 15.11 19.76
CA THR A 77 2.88 15.92 19.94
C THR A 77 2.81 16.72 21.23
N THR A 78 3.94 16.84 21.92
CA THR A 78 4.08 17.73 23.08
C THR A 78 5.40 18.48 23.05
N THR A 79 5.37 19.73 23.51
CA THR A 79 6.55 20.56 23.76
C THR A 79 6.70 20.74 25.28
N PRO A 80 7.92 20.66 25.85
CA PRO A 80 8.12 20.75 27.28
C PRO A 80 7.91 22.19 27.74
N ALA A 81 7.57 22.36 29.01
CA ALA A 81 7.59 23.67 29.64
C ALA A 81 9.04 24.15 29.76
N ALA A 82 9.25 25.47 29.68
CA ALA A 82 10.58 26.06 29.76
C ALA A 82 11.29 25.65 31.07
N GLY A 83 12.45 25.00 30.96
CA GLY A 83 13.28 24.56 32.10
C GLY A 83 13.14 23.08 32.49
N GLU A 84 12.28 22.31 31.84
CA GLU A 84 12.14 20.87 32.06
C GLU A 84 12.96 20.07 31.03
N THR A 85 13.58 18.98 31.47
CA THR A 85 14.31 18.03 30.60
C THR A 85 13.49 16.79 30.26
N THR A 86 12.28 16.71 30.81
CA THR A 86 11.36 15.58 30.67
C THR A 86 10.12 16.01 29.91
N TYR A 87 9.79 15.28 28.86
CA TYR A 87 8.51 15.41 28.15
C TYR A 87 7.48 14.59 28.91
N ALA A 88 6.26 15.09 29.05
CA ALA A 88 5.16 14.37 29.65
C ALA A 88 4.02 14.28 28.64
N LEU A 89 3.88 13.10 28.03
CA LEU A 89 2.69 12.71 27.32
C LEU A 89 1.91 11.78 28.27
N SER A 90 0.65 12.13 28.58
CA SER A 90 -0.15 11.31 29.51
C SER A 90 -0.38 9.93 28.90
N ALA A 91 0.25 8.90 29.48
CA ALA A 91 0.13 7.52 29.02
C ALA A 91 -1.26 6.91 29.27
N ALA A 92 -2.13 7.60 30.02
CA ALA A 92 -3.52 7.20 30.20
C ALA A 92 -4.29 7.12 28.86
N ASP A 93 -3.81 7.81 27.83
CA ASP A 93 -4.40 7.80 26.50
C ASP A 93 -3.62 6.96 25.46
N LEU A 94 -2.46 6.42 25.82
CA LEU A 94 -1.64 5.57 24.95
C LEU A 94 -1.68 4.13 25.47
N GLN A 95 -2.59 3.33 24.93
CA GLN A 95 -2.58 1.89 25.16
C GLN A 95 -1.59 1.24 24.19
N GLY A 96 -0.65 0.47 24.72
CA GLY A 96 0.31 -0.29 23.89
C GLY A 96 -0.42 -1.29 22.98
N PRO A 97 0.14 -1.60 21.80
CA PRO A 97 1.45 -1.18 21.28
C PRO A 97 1.49 0.27 20.73
N TYR A 98 2.61 0.97 20.90
CA TYR A 98 2.81 2.34 20.37
C TYR A 98 4.24 2.58 19.89
N MET A 99 4.42 3.59 19.02
CA MET A 99 5.71 4.07 18.55
C MET A 99 5.97 5.51 19.00
N LEU A 100 7.24 5.88 19.06
CA LEU A 100 7.72 7.19 19.47
C LEU A 100 8.74 7.70 18.45
N GLN A 101 8.74 9.01 18.21
CA GLN A 101 9.70 9.71 17.37
C GLN A 101 10.20 10.95 18.11
N GLY A 102 11.50 11.19 18.06
CA GLY A 102 12.13 12.43 18.51
C GLY A 102 13.53 12.60 17.91
N PRO A 103 14.32 13.58 18.36
CA PRO A 103 15.66 13.86 17.81
C PRO A 103 16.67 12.73 18.05
N GLY A 104 16.43 11.90 19.06
CA GLY A 104 17.27 10.73 19.36
C GLY A 104 16.90 9.50 18.52
N GLY A 105 15.87 9.58 17.67
CA GLY A 105 15.44 8.49 16.80
C GLY A 105 14.01 8.03 17.05
N VAL A 106 13.76 6.76 16.72
CA VAL A 106 12.44 6.13 16.81
C VAL A 106 12.51 4.95 17.78
N ALA A 107 11.40 4.68 18.49
CA ALA A 107 11.27 3.47 19.31
C ALA A 107 9.88 2.85 19.18
N ALA A 108 9.84 1.52 19.21
CA ALA A 108 8.62 0.72 19.19
C ALA A 108 8.45 0.01 20.55
N THR A 109 7.32 0.24 21.23
CA THR A 109 7.12 -0.18 22.61
C THR A 109 5.76 -0.84 22.86
N LEU A 110 5.77 -1.75 23.83
CA LEU A 110 4.60 -2.48 24.33
C LEU A 110 4.16 -2.01 25.71
N GLN A 111 5.01 -1.24 26.40
CA GLN A 111 4.85 -0.94 27.82
C GLN A 111 4.55 0.53 28.02
N THR A 112 3.64 0.83 28.95
CA THR A 112 3.42 2.18 29.48
C THR A 112 4.60 2.60 30.34
N GLY A 113 5.05 3.85 30.24
CA GLY A 113 6.04 4.41 31.16
C GLY A 113 7.27 4.97 30.44
N ARG A 114 8.35 4.20 30.32
CA ARG A 114 9.64 4.69 29.81
C ARG A 114 10.01 4.05 28.49
N ALA A 115 10.51 4.86 27.57
CA ALA A 115 11.18 4.41 26.36
C ALA A 115 12.41 5.28 26.08
N ASN A 116 13.52 4.65 25.72
CA ASN A 116 14.72 5.30 25.23
C ASN A 116 14.54 5.61 23.73
N LEU A 117 15.00 6.78 23.29
CA LEU A 117 15.11 7.15 21.88
C LEU A 117 16.60 7.26 21.54
N THR A 118 17.12 6.26 20.85
CA THR A 118 18.54 6.10 20.53
C THR A 118 18.71 5.48 19.15
N GLU A 119 19.93 5.49 18.62
CA GLU A 119 20.24 4.80 17.37
C GLU A 119 19.92 3.30 17.43
N LEU A 120 20.17 2.65 18.58
CA LEU A 120 19.84 1.23 18.76
C LEU A 120 18.33 0.95 18.67
N THR A 121 17.49 1.87 19.18
CA THR A 121 16.03 1.71 19.09
C THR A 121 15.51 2.02 17.70
N SER A 122 16.17 2.93 16.96
CA SER A 122 15.87 3.21 15.55
C SER A 122 16.19 1.98 14.68
N LEU A 123 17.38 1.39 14.84
CA LEU A 123 17.75 0.15 14.16
C LEU A 123 16.79 -0.99 14.52
N GLN A 124 16.41 -1.12 15.79
CA GLN A 124 15.46 -2.14 16.23
C GLN A 124 14.08 -1.93 15.59
N ALA A 125 13.58 -0.69 15.53
CA ALA A 125 12.33 -0.38 14.85
C ALA A 125 12.43 -0.70 13.36
N GLY A 126 13.53 -0.32 12.70
CA GLY A 126 13.71 -0.59 11.28
C GLY A 126 13.75 -2.09 10.95
N VAL A 127 14.48 -2.88 11.75
CA VAL A 127 14.50 -4.35 11.62
C VAL A 127 13.15 -4.98 11.95
N LEU A 128 12.42 -4.46 12.94
CA LEU A 128 11.12 -5.00 13.33
C LEU A 128 10.09 -4.87 12.20
N PHE A 129 10.09 -3.72 11.51
CA PHE A 129 9.12 -3.41 10.47
C PHE A 129 9.64 -3.65 9.04
N GLY A 130 10.93 -3.95 8.87
CA GLY A 130 11.54 -4.21 7.57
C GLY A 130 11.65 -2.98 6.66
N GLN A 131 11.63 -1.78 7.24
CA GLN A 131 11.69 -0.50 6.54
C GLN A 131 12.40 0.56 7.39
N ASP A 132 12.75 1.71 6.81
CA ASP A 132 13.38 2.81 7.56
C ASP A 132 12.55 3.16 8.82
N ALA A 133 13.23 3.55 9.90
CA ALA A 133 12.59 3.75 11.20
C ALA A 133 11.57 4.92 11.19
N LEU A 134 11.85 5.99 10.44
CA LEU A 134 10.91 7.10 10.27
C LEU A 134 9.75 6.69 9.37
N ALA A 135 10.02 5.94 8.30
CA ALA A 135 8.96 5.36 7.48
C ALA A 135 8.06 4.42 8.30
N ALA A 136 8.64 3.61 9.19
CA ALA A 136 7.91 2.73 10.10
C ALA A 136 7.02 3.52 11.05
N TYR A 137 7.55 4.59 11.66
CA TYR A 137 6.77 5.50 12.48
C TYR A 137 5.61 6.13 11.69
N ALA A 138 5.87 6.60 10.46
CA ALA A 138 4.86 7.19 9.59
C ALA A 138 3.74 6.20 9.22
N ALA A 139 4.06 4.91 9.04
CA ALA A 139 3.09 3.88 8.68
C ALA A 139 2.35 3.25 9.89
N PHE A 140 2.96 3.26 11.08
CA PHE A 140 2.44 2.58 12.27
C PHE A 140 1.04 3.04 12.66
N GLY A 141 0.16 2.11 13.05
CA GLY A 141 -1.25 2.37 13.37
C GLY A 141 -2.13 2.70 12.16
N GLY A 142 -1.54 2.96 10.99
CA GLY A 142 -2.22 3.02 9.69
C GLY A 142 -2.22 1.67 8.96
N ASN A 143 -1.67 0.61 9.57
CA ASN A 143 -1.75 -0.78 9.07
C ASN A 143 -1.79 -1.77 10.27
N PRO A 144 -2.90 -2.52 10.50
CA PRO A 144 -3.02 -3.50 11.57
C PRO A 144 -1.99 -4.62 11.46
N ALA A 145 -1.54 -4.97 10.26
CA ALA A 145 -0.49 -5.97 10.07
C ALA A 145 0.83 -5.46 10.65
N GLN A 146 1.19 -4.20 10.44
CA GLN A 146 2.38 -3.60 11.08
C GLN A 146 2.20 -3.50 12.59
N SER A 147 1.06 -3.03 13.09
CA SER A 147 0.82 -2.99 14.54
C SER A 147 0.86 -4.39 15.17
N ALA A 148 0.46 -5.43 14.45
CA ALA A 148 0.56 -6.82 14.88
C ALA A 148 2.01 -7.36 14.86
N LEU A 149 2.93 -6.77 14.09
CA LEU A 149 4.36 -7.10 14.17
C LEU A 149 4.96 -6.70 15.51
N LEU A 150 4.43 -5.66 16.16
CA LEU A 150 4.91 -5.19 17.45
C LEU A 150 4.43 -6.12 18.57
N THR A 151 5.21 -7.19 18.80
CA THR A 151 5.05 -8.15 19.90
C THR A 151 6.35 -8.29 20.69
N ALA A 152 6.30 -8.85 21.90
CA ALA A 152 7.51 -9.02 22.73
C ALA A 152 8.53 -9.94 22.05
N ALA A 153 8.05 -11.03 21.44
CA ALA A 153 8.88 -11.99 20.72
C ALA A 153 9.57 -11.34 19.49
N ASN A 154 8.81 -10.59 18.69
CA ASN A 154 9.37 -9.94 17.50
C ASN A 154 10.33 -8.81 17.87
N ARG A 155 10.06 -8.04 18.94
CA ARG A 155 11.01 -7.04 19.46
C ARG A 155 12.31 -7.66 19.91
N GLN A 156 12.24 -8.79 20.62
CA GLN A 156 13.42 -9.51 21.08
C GLN A 156 14.22 -10.08 19.91
N ALA A 157 13.55 -10.64 18.89
CA ALA A 157 14.18 -11.11 17.67
C ALA A 157 14.86 -9.95 16.89
N ALA A 158 14.21 -8.79 16.79
CA ALA A 158 14.81 -7.60 16.20
C ALA A 158 16.03 -7.11 16.99
N GLN A 159 15.97 -7.12 18.32
CA GLN A 159 17.12 -6.75 19.17
C GLN A 159 18.30 -7.70 18.98
N ALA A 160 18.06 -9.02 18.87
CA ALA A 160 19.11 -9.98 18.61
C ALA A 160 19.81 -9.69 17.27
N LYS A 161 19.03 -9.45 16.20
CA LYS A 161 19.57 -9.06 14.89
C LYS A 161 20.38 -7.76 14.92
N VAL A 162 19.88 -6.73 15.61
CA VAL A 162 20.62 -5.47 15.79
C VAL A 162 21.91 -5.69 16.59
N THR A 163 21.86 -6.52 17.63
CA THR A 163 23.05 -6.86 18.42
C THR A 163 24.10 -7.54 17.55
N ASP A 164 23.71 -8.54 16.77
CA ASP A 164 24.61 -9.24 15.85
C ASP A 164 25.19 -8.29 14.80
N PHE A 165 24.38 -7.39 14.23
CA PHE A 165 24.86 -6.38 13.29
C PHE A 165 25.89 -5.44 13.92
N VAL A 166 25.58 -4.88 15.09
CA VAL A 166 26.47 -3.94 15.79
C VAL A 166 27.79 -4.63 16.20
N GLN A 167 27.73 -5.87 16.66
CA GLN A 167 28.92 -6.62 17.07
C GLN A 167 29.75 -7.13 15.87
N ASN A 168 29.12 -7.79 14.92
CA ASN A 168 29.82 -8.55 13.88
C ASN A 168 30.11 -7.72 12.62
N VAL A 169 29.23 -6.77 12.27
CA VAL A 169 29.40 -5.91 11.08
C VAL A 169 30.08 -4.60 11.46
N LEU A 170 29.59 -3.93 12.51
CA LEU A 170 30.19 -2.65 12.94
C LEU A 170 31.42 -2.83 13.84
N GLY A 171 31.62 -4.00 14.44
CA GLY A 171 32.76 -4.27 15.31
C GLY A 171 32.66 -3.59 16.68
N VAL A 172 31.45 -3.25 17.13
CA VAL A 172 31.17 -2.57 18.40
C VAL A 172 30.64 -3.58 19.41
N THR A 173 31.33 -3.74 20.53
CA THR A 173 30.86 -4.62 21.60
C THR A 173 29.60 -4.04 22.27
N VAL A 174 28.46 -4.70 22.06
CA VAL A 174 27.22 -4.39 22.78
C VAL A 174 27.34 -4.95 24.21
N LYS A 175 27.59 -4.06 25.18
CA LYS A 175 27.76 -4.45 26.60
C LYS A 175 26.42 -4.74 27.30
N SER A 176 25.32 -4.38 26.67
CA SER A 176 23.95 -4.48 27.18
C SER A 176 23.08 -5.47 26.39
N ALA A 177 23.68 -6.50 25.76
CA ALA A 177 22.99 -7.37 24.80
C ALA A 177 21.68 -7.98 25.33
N ASP A 178 21.65 -8.35 26.61
CA ASP A 178 20.48 -8.95 27.28
C ASP A 178 19.48 -7.92 27.83
N ALA A 179 19.83 -6.63 27.83
CA ALA A 179 18.99 -5.56 28.34
C ALA A 179 18.12 -4.98 27.20
N ASP A 180 16.81 -4.82 27.43
CA ASP A 180 15.89 -4.25 26.44
C ASP A 180 16.33 -2.83 26.05
N PHE A 181 16.64 -2.60 24.78
CA PHE A 181 17.12 -1.29 24.28
C PHE A 181 16.12 -0.16 24.53
N VAL A 182 14.83 -0.47 24.52
CA VAL A 182 13.75 0.51 24.67
C VAL A 182 13.52 0.83 26.14
N THR A 183 13.46 -0.16 27.02
CA THR A 183 12.96 0.06 28.39
C THR A 183 14.05 0.08 29.46
N SER A 184 15.28 -0.36 29.15
CA SER A 184 16.33 -0.46 30.17
C SER A 184 16.80 0.93 30.60
N PRO A 185 16.78 1.23 31.91
CA PRO A 185 17.28 2.49 32.41
C PRO A 185 18.81 2.57 32.26
N TYR A 186 19.31 3.74 31.87
CA TYR A 186 20.74 4.02 31.83
C TYR A 186 21.05 5.48 32.21
N GLN A 187 22.32 5.73 32.55
CA GLN A 187 22.85 7.04 32.88
C GLN A 187 23.93 7.47 31.87
N PRO A 188 24.02 8.77 31.51
CA PRO A 188 25.03 9.26 30.57
C PRO A 188 26.40 9.42 31.22
N VAL A 189 26.93 8.36 31.82
CA VAL A 189 28.21 8.32 32.53
C VAL A 189 29.01 7.09 32.13
N ALA A 190 30.33 7.24 32.05
CA ALA A 190 31.23 6.13 31.72
C ALA A 190 31.06 4.96 32.70
N GLY A 191 31.02 3.75 32.15
CA GLY A 191 30.82 2.51 32.91
C GLY A 191 29.36 2.05 32.99
N ASP A 192 28.40 2.86 32.53
CA ASP A 192 27.05 2.36 32.23
C ASP A 192 27.09 1.55 30.91
N PRO A 193 26.66 0.27 30.90
CA PRO A 193 26.77 -0.58 29.72
C PRO A 193 26.03 -0.07 28.48
N MET A 194 24.86 0.55 28.64
CA MET A 194 24.08 1.08 27.51
C MET A 194 24.73 2.35 26.97
N PHE A 195 25.10 3.26 27.86
CA PHE A 195 25.78 4.49 27.46
C PHE A 195 27.13 4.21 26.79
N ASP A 196 27.94 3.31 27.35
CA ASP A 196 29.21 2.89 26.75
C ASP A 196 29.01 2.29 25.35
N THR A 197 27.92 1.55 25.13
CA THR A 197 27.58 0.97 23.81
C THR A 197 27.22 2.07 22.82
N LEU A 198 26.39 3.04 23.22
CA LEU A 198 26.00 4.18 22.38
C LEU A 198 27.19 5.05 22.00
N VAL A 199 28.07 5.38 22.95
CA VAL A 199 29.29 6.17 22.68
C VAL A 199 30.22 5.43 21.71
N ALA A 200 30.37 4.12 21.86
CA ALA A 200 31.19 3.32 20.95
C ALA A 200 30.56 3.22 19.55
N LEU A 201 29.23 3.12 19.46
CA LEU A 201 28.49 3.14 18.20
C LEU A 201 28.65 4.48 17.49
N ASP A 202 28.44 5.60 18.18
CA ASP A 202 28.59 6.95 17.63
C ASP A 202 30.02 7.17 17.10
N ALA A 203 31.03 6.76 17.86
CA ALA A 203 32.43 6.83 17.43
C ALA A 203 32.68 5.99 16.17
N ARG A 204 32.04 4.82 16.07
CA ARG A 204 32.16 3.95 14.89
C ARG A 204 31.45 4.53 13.67
N ILE A 205 30.26 5.11 13.83
CA ILE A 205 29.52 5.79 12.77
C ILE A 205 30.35 6.97 12.25
N ALA A 206 30.91 7.78 13.14
CA ALA A 206 31.78 8.90 12.76
C ALA A 206 33.05 8.42 12.01
N ALA A 207 33.61 7.27 12.38
CA ALA A 207 34.79 6.70 11.73
C ALA A 207 34.48 6.06 10.35
N LEU A 208 33.31 5.47 10.16
CA LEU A 208 32.86 4.93 8.86
C LEU A 208 32.44 6.04 7.90
N GLY A 209 31.88 7.12 8.43
CA GLY A 209 31.21 8.16 7.66
C GLY A 209 29.72 7.87 7.46
N PRO A 210 28.88 8.92 7.37
CA PRO A 210 27.43 8.79 7.37
C PRO A 210 26.90 7.99 6.17
N GLU A 211 27.46 8.16 4.96
CA GLU A 211 27.01 7.44 3.76
C GLU A 211 27.23 5.92 3.88
N ALA A 212 28.43 5.50 4.26
CA ALA A 212 28.75 4.08 4.43
C ALA A 212 27.92 3.42 5.53
N TYR A 213 27.69 4.13 6.64
CA TYR A 213 26.79 3.66 7.69
C TYR A 213 25.36 3.48 7.18
N GLN A 214 24.82 4.48 6.46
CA GLN A 214 23.46 4.42 5.93
C GLN A 214 23.27 3.29 4.91
N THR A 215 24.28 2.99 4.08
CA THR A 215 24.24 1.81 3.20
C THR A 215 24.08 0.53 4.01
N LEU A 216 24.89 0.33 5.06
CA LEU A 216 24.82 -0.86 5.91
C LEU A 216 23.48 -0.99 6.63
N VAL A 217 22.91 0.13 7.12
CA VAL A 217 21.58 0.14 7.74
C VAL A 217 20.50 -0.20 6.72
N THR A 218 20.59 0.36 5.51
CA THR A 218 19.65 0.07 4.42
C THR A 218 19.66 -1.42 4.06
N ASP A 219 20.84 -2.03 3.98
CA ASP A 219 20.98 -3.46 3.68
C ASP A 219 20.37 -4.33 4.79
N LEU A 220 20.66 -4.02 6.07
CA LEU A 220 20.10 -4.71 7.24
C LEU A 220 18.57 -4.66 7.25
N VAL A 221 18.01 -3.46 7.04
CA VAL A 221 16.57 -3.22 7.05
C VAL A 221 15.89 -3.90 5.85
N ALA A 222 16.49 -3.82 4.67
CA ALA A 222 15.98 -4.49 3.47
C ALA A 222 15.97 -6.01 3.63
N GLU A 223 16.99 -6.59 4.28
CA GLU A 223 17.00 -8.01 4.63
C GLU A 223 15.85 -8.37 5.58
N ALA A 224 15.66 -7.58 6.63
CA ALA A 224 14.55 -7.79 7.56
C ALA A 224 13.19 -7.71 6.84
N GLY A 225 13.01 -6.75 5.92
CA GLY A 225 11.82 -6.64 5.08
C GLY A 225 11.58 -7.87 4.22
N ARG A 226 12.62 -8.39 3.55
CA ARG A 226 12.51 -9.65 2.79
C ARG A 226 12.04 -10.81 3.67
N CYS A 227 12.59 -10.93 4.88
CA CYS A 227 12.22 -11.98 5.83
C CYS A 227 10.77 -11.90 6.34
N LEU A 228 10.15 -10.71 6.30
CA LEU A 228 8.74 -10.55 6.66
C LEU A 228 7.81 -11.03 5.53
N VAL A 229 8.27 -10.94 4.28
CA VAL A 229 7.53 -11.41 3.10
C VAL A 229 7.66 -12.92 2.95
N GLU A 230 8.90 -13.43 2.98
CA GLU A 230 9.18 -14.82 2.67
C GLU A 230 10.49 -15.28 3.28
N LYS A 231 10.45 -16.43 3.97
CA LYS A 231 11.62 -17.04 4.57
C LYS A 231 11.47 -18.54 4.77
N VAL A 232 12.61 -19.21 4.89
CA VAL A 232 12.73 -20.54 5.49
C VAL A 232 13.72 -20.49 6.64
N SER A 233 13.49 -21.29 7.67
CA SER A 233 14.46 -21.46 8.75
C SER A 233 15.45 -22.54 8.37
N ILE A 234 16.74 -22.23 8.48
CA ILE A 234 17.84 -23.16 8.25
C ILE A 234 18.54 -23.43 9.59
N GLN A 235 18.65 -24.70 9.94
CA GLN A 235 19.48 -25.17 11.04
C GLN A 235 20.71 -25.85 10.47
N ALA A 236 21.89 -25.25 10.60
CA ALA A 236 23.15 -25.79 10.11
C ALA A 236 24.28 -25.48 11.10
N ALA A 237 25.23 -26.41 11.24
CA ALA A 237 26.40 -26.27 12.12
C ALA A 237 26.07 -25.87 13.58
N GLY A 238 24.90 -26.26 14.10
CA GLY A 238 24.45 -25.94 15.46
C GLY A 238 23.86 -24.52 15.63
N ALA A 239 23.77 -23.74 14.56
CA ALA A 239 23.08 -22.45 14.53
C ALA A 239 21.74 -22.57 13.78
N SER A 240 20.79 -21.70 14.14
CA SER A 240 19.53 -21.54 13.43
C SER A 240 19.44 -20.10 12.94
N PHE A 241 19.12 -19.90 11.67
CA PHE A 241 18.95 -18.59 11.07
C PHE A 241 17.81 -18.61 10.06
N ASP A 242 17.32 -17.42 9.71
CA ASP A 242 16.31 -17.23 8.68
C ASP A 242 17.01 -16.99 7.34
N PHE A 243 16.68 -17.80 6.34
CA PHE A 243 17.08 -17.60 4.95
C PHE A 243 15.96 -16.86 4.23
N CYS A 244 16.28 -15.66 3.74
CA CYS A 244 15.33 -14.73 3.17
C CYS A 244 15.77 -14.41 1.73
N PRO A 245 15.14 -15.00 0.70
CA PRO A 245 15.61 -14.90 -0.68
C PRO A 245 15.74 -13.43 -1.12
N ALA A 246 16.95 -13.03 -1.49
CA ALA A 246 17.24 -11.77 -2.15
C ALA A 246 17.04 -11.87 -3.66
N THR A 247 17.40 -13.02 -4.24
CA THR A 247 17.15 -13.33 -5.65
C THR A 247 16.51 -14.70 -5.79
N LYS A 248 15.77 -14.87 -6.88
CA LYS A 248 15.13 -16.12 -7.25
C LYS A 248 15.24 -16.29 -8.76
N THR A 249 15.64 -17.47 -9.19
CA THR A 249 15.62 -17.85 -10.59
C THR A 249 15.01 -19.23 -10.72
N ALA A 250 14.35 -19.46 -11.85
CA ALA A 250 13.90 -20.76 -12.26
C ALA A 250 14.38 -20.94 -13.70
N THR A 251 15.13 -21.99 -13.99
CA THR A 251 15.67 -22.21 -15.34
C THR A 251 15.50 -23.66 -15.74
N HIS A 252 15.06 -23.88 -16.98
CA HIS A 252 15.08 -25.22 -17.54
C HIS A 252 16.53 -25.68 -17.78
N GLU A 253 16.81 -26.94 -17.48
CA GLU A 253 18.12 -27.50 -17.78
C GLU A 253 18.34 -27.59 -19.29
N THR A 254 19.51 -27.17 -19.75
CA THR A 254 19.88 -27.24 -21.18
C THR A 254 19.93 -28.67 -21.71
N SER A 255 20.26 -29.65 -20.85
CA SER A 255 20.29 -31.08 -21.21
C SER A 255 18.93 -31.76 -21.16
N ASP A 256 17.98 -31.23 -20.39
CA ASP A 256 16.64 -31.79 -20.22
C ASP A 256 15.66 -30.68 -19.84
N THR A 257 14.96 -30.13 -20.84
CA THR A 257 14.00 -29.03 -20.63
C THR A 257 12.73 -29.47 -19.89
N THR A 258 12.62 -30.72 -19.44
CA THR A 258 11.56 -31.15 -18.52
C THR A 258 11.95 -30.95 -17.06
N VAL A 259 13.21 -30.63 -16.79
CA VAL A 259 13.75 -30.34 -15.47
C VAL A 259 13.89 -28.83 -15.28
N ILE A 260 13.41 -28.34 -14.13
CA ILE A 260 13.50 -26.94 -13.72
C ILE A 260 14.34 -26.87 -12.45
N ASP A 261 15.31 -25.96 -12.45
CA ASP A 261 16.13 -25.61 -11.29
C ASP A 261 15.57 -24.35 -10.65
N TYR A 262 14.91 -24.48 -9.50
CA TYR A 262 14.53 -23.34 -8.66
C TYR A 262 15.71 -22.99 -7.76
N VAL A 263 16.31 -21.82 -7.98
CA VAL A 263 17.46 -21.32 -7.22
C VAL A 263 17.05 -20.08 -6.46
N PHE A 264 17.32 -20.08 -5.16
CA PHE A 264 17.12 -18.97 -4.25
C PHE A 264 18.49 -18.58 -3.69
N ALA A 265 18.83 -17.30 -3.73
CA ALA A 265 20.03 -16.80 -3.05
C ALA A 265 19.67 -15.70 -2.07
N ASP A 266 20.27 -15.71 -0.89
CA ASP A 266 20.13 -14.63 0.08
C ASP A 266 21.18 -13.52 -0.14
N HIS A 267 21.16 -12.50 0.71
CA HIS A 267 22.11 -11.39 0.63
C HIS A 267 23.51 -11.76 1.14
N ALA A 268 23.62 -12.77 2.01
CA ALA A 268 24.89 -13.27 2.53
C ALA A 268 25.65 -14.11 1.48
N GLY A 269 24.96 -14.56 0.43
CA GLY A 269 25.52 -15.39 -0.64
C GLY A 269 25.28 -16.89 -0.42
N ASP A 270 24.41 -17.27 0.52
CA ASP A 270 23.91 -18.62 0.63
C ASP A 270 22.93 -18.92 -0.51
N VAL A 271 22.94 -20.16 -0.99
CA VAL A 271 22.13 -20.59 -2.15
C VAL A 271 21.38 -21.87 -1.82
N LEU A 272 20.07 -21.87 -2.03
CA LEU A 272 19.20 -23.04 -1.96
C LEU A 272 18.70 -23.37 -3.36
N THR A 273 18.95 -24.59 -3.84
CA THR A 273 18.53 -25.07 -5.15
C THR A 273 17.61 -26.27 -4.99
N VAL A 274 16.49 -26.30 -5.72
CA VAL A 274 15.57 -27.44 -5.81
C VAL A 274 15.36 -27.81 -7.26
N ARG A 275 15.74 -29.03 -7.63
CA ARG A 275 15.60 -29.57 -8.99
C ARG A 275 14.32 -30.38 -9.08
N VAL A 276 13.45 -30.04 -10.04
CA VAL A 276 12.14 -30.68 -10.18
C VAL A 276 11.89 -31.17 -11.60
N ARG A 277 11.08 -32.22 -11.75
CA ARG A 277 10.52 -32.67 -13.02
C ARG A 277 9.01 -32.87 -12.84
N GLY A 278 8.21 -32.03 -13.50
CA GLY A 278 6.77 -31.99 -13.24
C GLY A 278 6.50 -31.76 -11.75
N ASP A 279 5.78 -32.70 -11.12
CA ASP A 279 5.46 -32.65 -9.68
C ASP A 279 6.42 -33.47 -8.81
N THR A 280 7.55 -33.92 -9.36
CA THR A 280 8.55 -34.72 -8.65
C THR A 280 9.78 -33.88 -8.33
N VAL A 281 10.19 -33.85 -7.05
CA VAL A 281 11.49 -33.31 -6.63
C VAL A 281 12.56 -34.36 -6.89
N LEU A 282 13.55 -34.04 -7.72
CA LEU A 282 14.66 -34.92 -8.05
C LEU A 282 15.71 -34.90 -6.93
N ASP A 283 16.18 -33.70 -6.61
CA ASP A 283 17.13 -33.43 -5.54
C ASP A 283 17.04 -31.94 -5.11
N ALA A 284 17.67 -31.63 -3.99
CA ALA A 284 17.84 -30.26 -3.55
C ALA A 284 19.20 -30.11 -2.86
N SER A 285 19.78 -28.91 -2.95
CA SER A 285 21.04 -28.58 -2.30
C SER A 285 20.96 -27.21 -1.64
N TYR A 286 21.71 -27.07 -0.54
CA TYR A 286 21.94 -25.82 0.16
C TYR A 286 23.45 -25.60 0.26
N VAL A 287 23.93 -24.48 -0.27
CA VAL A 287 25.34 -24.10 -0.31
C VAL A 287 25.51 -22.80 0.46
N THR A 288 26.30 -22.82 1.53
CA THR A 288 26.61 -21.59 2.28
C THR A 288 27.54 -20.67 1.50
N ALA A 289 27.63 -19.40 1.85
CA ALA A 289 28.61 -18.44 1.33
C ALA A 289 30.06 -18.94 1.48
N ALA A 290 30.34 -19.68 2.56
CA ALA A 290 31.62 -20.35 2.82
C ALA A 290 31.84 -21.64 2.00
N GLN A 291 30.96 -21.93 1.03
CA GLN A 291 30.99 -23.08 0.12
C GLN A 291 30.79 -24.46 0.78
N ALA A 292 30.33 -24.52 2.03
CA ALA A 292 29.83 -25.77 2.60
C ALA A 292 28.55 -26.20 1.88
N THR A 293 28.52 -27.44 1.39
CA THR A 293 27.41 -28.00 0.59
C THR A 293 26.67 -29.07 1.38
N TYR A 294 25.34 -28.96 1.43
CA TYR A 294 24.42 -29.94 1.97
C TYR A 294 23.43 -30.32 0.88
N ALA A 295 23.10 -31.59 0.71
CA ALA A 295 22.19 -32.06 -0.33
C ALA A 295 21.27 -33.18 0.16
N CYS A 296 20.11 -33.30 -0.46
CA CYS A 296 19.25 -34.47 -0.35
C CYS A 296 18.93 -35.02 -1.74
N SER A 297 18.89 -36.34 -1.87
CA SER A 297 18.42 -37.02 -3.07
C SER A 297 17.05 -37.64 -2.80
N GLY A 298 16.07 -37.42 -3.69
CA GLY A 298 14.69 -37.89 -3.49
C GLY A 298 14.03 -37.27 -2.25
N CYS A 299 14.22 -35.96 -2.05
CA CYS A 299 13.80 -35.16 -0.88
C CYS A 299 12.28 -35.21 -0.62
N SER A 300 11.77 -36.33 -0.13
CA SER A 300 10.33 -36.63 0.00
C SER A 300 9.56 -35.70 0.95
N THR A 301 10.28 -34.95 1.79
CA THR A 301 9.73 -33.93 2.69
C THR A 301 9.58 -32.55 2.03
N ILE A 302 10.06 -32.39 0.79
CA ILE A 302 9.77 -31.23 -0.05
C ILE A 302 8.50 -31.54 -0.83
N THR A 303 7.49 -30.68 -0.72
CA THR A 303 6.24 -30.78 -1.47
C THR A 303 6.10 -29.60 -2.41
N LEU A 304 5.62 -29.87 -3.62
CA LEU A 304 5.39 -28.86 -4.65
C LEU A 304 3.89 -28.52 -4.68
N GLY A 305 3.58 -27.24 -4.63
CA GLY A 305 2.24 -26.73 -4.91
C GLY A 305 1.89 -26.89 -6.39
N THR A 306 0.60 -26.74 -6.69
CA THR A 306 0.14 -26.66 -8.08
C THR A 306 0.81 -25.48 -8.77
N PRO A 307 1.38 -25.65 -9.98
CA PRO A 307 1.90 -24.53 -10.74
C PRO A 307 0.79 -23.52 -11.05
N SER A 308 1.11 -22.23 -10.88
CA SER A 308 0.30 -21.13 -11.37
C SER A 308 0.38 -21.03 -12.89
N ALA A 309 -0.41 -20.14 -13.48
CA ALA A 309 -0.47 -19.94 -14.93
C ALA A 309 0.84 -19.43 -15.55
N ASP A 310 1.79 -18.96 -14.73
CA ASP A 310 3.16 -18.57 -15.10
C ASP A 310 4.21 -19.67 -14.80
N ASP A 311 3.77 -20.90 -14.52
CA ASP A 311 4.61 -22.04 -14.11
C ASP A 311 5.43 -21.85 -12.82
N SER A 312 5.28 -20.71 -12.11
CA SER A 312 5.78 -20.58 -10.75
C SER A 312 4.99 -21.49 -9.81
N ARG A 313 5.59 -21.89 -8.69
CA ARG A 313 4.93 -22.78 -7.73
C ARG A 313 5.49 -22.59 -6.34
N THR A 314 4.68 -22.94 -5.35
CA THR A 314 5.10 -23.00 -3.95
C THR A 314 5.92 -24.27 -3.68
N LEU A 315 7.00 -24.15 -2.92
CA LEU A 315 7.86 -25.23 -2.43
C LEU A 315 7.80 -25.23 -0.91
N THR A 316 7.25 -26.30 -0.32
CA THR A 316 7.13 -26.44 1.14
C THR A 316 8.11 -27.46 1.66
N PHE A 317 8.94 -27.05 2.63
CA PHE A 317 9.97 -27.84 3.29
C PHE A 317 9.47 -28.28 4.66
N ALA A 318 9.14 -29.56 4.82
CA ALA A 318 8.68 -30.14 6.08
C ALA A 318 9.86 -30.68 6.91
N ALA A 319 10.68 -29.78 7.47
CA ALA A 319 11.92 -30.13 8.16
C ALA A 319 12.83 -31.04 7.31
N THR A 320 13.06 -30.62 6.07
CA THR A 320 13.84 -31.36 5.09
C THR A 320 15.30 -31.41 5.53
N ALA A 321 15.81 -32.62 5.72
CA ALA A 321 17.20 -32.85 6.08
C ALA A 321 18.09 -32.93 4.84
N PHE A 322 19.14 -32.14 4.82
CA PHE A 322 20.21 -32.13 3.84
C PHE A 322 21.48 -32.69 4.48
N ALA A 323 22.17 -33.59 3.81
CA ALA A 323 23.42 -34.19 4.26
C ALA A 323 24.61 -33.54 3.53
N GLY A 324 25.69 -33.23 4.26
CA GLY A 324 26.91 -32.65 3.72
C GLY A 324 28.15 -33.24 4.38
N GLY A 325 29.32 -33.02 3.77
CA GLY A 325 30.60 -33.48 4.35
C GLY A 325 30.92 -32.82 5.70
N SER A 326 30.35 -31.64 5.96
CA SER A 326 30.50 -30.85 7.19
C SER A 326 29.41 -31.10 8.24
N GLY A 327 28.45 -31.99 7.99
CA GLY A 327 27.34 -32.30 8.91
C GLY A 327 25.98 -32.35 8.20
N SER A 328 24.92 -31.98 8.93
CA SER A 328 23.55 -31.91 8.38
C SER A 328 23.00 -30.50 8.48
N ALA A 329 22.18 -30.13 7.49
CA ALA A 329 21.34 -28.95 7.55
C ALA A 329 19.86 -29.36 7.54
N VAL A 330 19.01 -28.65 8.28
CA VAL A 330 17.55 -28.86 8.25
C VAL A 330 16.87 -27.58 7.78
N VAL A 331 16.07 -27.68 6.73
CA VAL A 331 15.33 -26.56 6.15
C VAL A 331 13.84 -26.73 6.44
N SER A 332 13.22 -25.70 7.00
CA SER A 332 11.79 -25.69 7.32
C SER A 332 11.13 -24.40 6.85
N GLY A 333 9.95 -24.50 6.23
CA GLY A 333 9.17 -23.33 5.81
C GLY A 333 8.65 -23.46 4.40
N THR A 334 8.40 -22.34 3.74
CA THR A 334 7.84 -22.32 2.39
C THR A 334 8.47 -21.20 1.57
N LEU A 335 8.81 -21.50 0.33
CA LEU A 335 9.27 -20.55 -0.67
C LEU A 335 8.37 -20.61 -1.90
N THR A 336 8.30 -19.52 -2.66
CA THR A 336 7.65 -19.48 -3.97
C THR A 336 8.73 -19.35 -5.04
N GLY A 337 8.83 -20.36 -5.90
CA GLY A 337 9.77 -20.39 -7.02
C GLY A 337 9.52 -19.25 -8.01
N ALA A 338 10.57 -18.81 -8.72
CA ALA A 338 10.43 -17.83 -9.78
C ALA A 338 9.71 -18.42 -11.01
N VAL A 339 9.28 -17.54 -11.91
CA VAL A 339 8.79 -17.94 -13.24
C VAL A 339 9.94 -18.54 -14.05
N PRO A 340 9.80 -19.77 -14.60
CA PRO A 340 10.85 -20.40 -15.39
C PRO A 340 11.31 -19.57 -16.60
N ASP A 341 12.62 -19.46 -16.75
CA ASP A 341 13.37 -18.74 -17.79
C ASP A 341 13.07 -17.24 -17.86
N VAL A 342 12.51 -16.67 -16.80
CA VAL A 342 12.26 -15.24 -16.66
C VAL A 342 13.24 -14.65 -15.65
N VAL A 343 13.99 -13.65 -16.10
CA VAL A 343 14.88 -12.87 -15.22
C VAL A 343 14.12 -11.61 -14.81
N LEU A 344 13.73 -11.53 -13.54
CA LEU A 344 13.16 -10.32 -12.98
C LEU A 344 14.28 -9.28 -12.76
N PRO A 345 14.13 -8.03 -13.22
CA PRO A 345 15.10 -6.99 -12.96
C PRO A 345 15.10 -6.62 -11.47
N THR A 346 16.27 -6.33 -10.91
CA THR A 346 16.36 -5.75 -9.56
C THR A 346 15.78 -4.35 -9.58
N LEU A 347 14.76 -4.10 -8.75
CA LEU A 347 14.16 -2.79 -8.59
C LEU A 347 14.76 -2.07 -7.36
N PRO A 348 14.95 -0.74 -7.42
CA PRO A 348 15.50 0.05 -6.31
C PRO A 348 14.51 0.25 -5.15
N CYS A 349 13.28 -0.27 -5.26
CA CYS A 349 12.26 -0.24 -4.21
C CYS A 349 12.05 -1.64 -3.61
N ASN A 350 11.80 -1.67 -2.30
CA ASN A 350 11.44 -2.89 -1.58
C ASN A 350 9.92 -3.12 -1.57
N ASP A 351 9.13 -2.04 -1.56
CA ASP A 351 7.67 -2.05 -1.54
C ASP A 351 7.07 -1.29 -2.73
N ASN A 352 5.77 -1.45 -2.95
CA ASN A 352 5.02 -0.77 -4.02
C ASN A 352 5.64 -0.99 -5.39
N ARG A 353 5.87 -2.26 -5.71
CA ARG A 353 6.50 -2.68 -6.96
C ARG A 353 5.69 -3.76 -7.62
N TYR A 354 5.76 -3.80 -8.95
CA TYR A 354 5.17 -4.86 -9.73
C TYR A 354 6.10 -5.32 -10.85
N PHE A 355 5.84 -6.53 -11.30
CA PHE A 355 6.45 -7.20 -12.44
C PHE A 355 5.32 -7.71 -13.32
N LEU A 356 5.33 -7.32 -14.58
CA LEU A 356 4.45 -7.82 -15.62
C LEU A 356 5.27 -8.67 -16.58
N VAL A 357 5.06 -9.99 -16.52
CA VAL A 357 5.67 -10.94 -17.45
C VAL A 357 4.76 -11.04 -18.68
N LEU A 358 5.27 -10.64 -19.83
CA LEU A 358 4.57 -10.65 -21.09
C LEU A 358 4.52 -12.07 -21.70
N PRO A 359 3.62 -12.35 -22.66
CA PRO A 359 3.51 -13.67 -23.30
C PRO A 359 4.81 -14.18 -23.96
N ASP A 360 5.69 -13.27 -24.37
CA ASP A 360 7.00 -13.57 -24.95
C ASP A 360 8.10 -13.76 -23.88
N ARG A 361 7.72 -13.78 -22.59
CA ARG A 361 8.58 -13.86 -21.40
C ARG A 361 9.49 -12.65 -21.17
N SER A 362 9.30 -11.56 -21.90
CA SER A 362 9.90 -10.28 -21.52
C SER A 362 9.22 -9.73 -20.27
N VAL A 363 9.95 -8.93 -19.50
CA VAL A 363 9.46 -8.39 -18.22
C VAL A 363 9.41 -6.88 -18.30
N LEU A 364 8.23 -6.32 -18.01
CA LEU A 364 8.09 -4.93 -17.60
C LEU A 364 8.03 -4.90 -16.07
N ALA A 365 8.75 -3.99 -15.45
CA ALA A 365 8.81 -3.90 -14.00
C ALA A 365 8.94 -2.44 -13.59
N ASP A 366 8.31 -2.08 -12.47
CA ASP A 366 8.33 -0.70 -12.03
C ASP A 366 8.17 -0.58 -10.51
N CYS A 367 8.70 0.53 -10.00
CA CYS A 367 8.46 1.04 -8.66
C CYS A 367 7.37 2.09 -8.76
N VAL A 368 6.22 1.85 -8.15
CA VAL A 368 5.11 2.79 -8.20
C VAL A 368 5.43 4.02 -7.35
N SER A 369 5.25 5.19 -7.95
CA SER A 369 5.38 6.50 -7.31
C SER A 369 4.11 7.29 -7.51
N ILE A 370 3.64 7.98 -6.48
CA ILE A 370 2.71 9.10 -6.69
C ILE A 370 3.48 10.39 -6.83
N SER A 371 3.28 11.06 -7.96
CA SER A 371 3.67 12.46 -8.16
C SER A 371 2.64 13.46 -7.62
N THR A 372 1.58 13.00 -6.94
CA THR A 372 0.50 13.91 -6.50
C THR A 372 0.85 14.59 -5.18
N GLY A 373 0.50 15.87 -5.08
CA GLY A 373 0.86 16.83 -4.01
C GLY A 373 0.42 16.51 -2.58
N LEU A 374 0.13 15.24 -2.23
CA LEU A 374 -0.10 14.80 -0.85
C LEU A 374 1.19 14.51 -0.07
N ASN A 375 2.38 14.67 -0.69
CA ASN A 375 3.65 14.68 0.04
C ASN A 375 3.66 15.70 1.20
N PHE A 376 2.85 16.77 1.11
CA PHE A 376 2.67 17.73 2.20
C PHE A 376 1.96 17.13 3.44
N LEU A 377 1.21 16.04 3.27
CA LEU A 377 0.57 15.29 4.36
C LEU A 377 1.48 14.17 4.90
N GLY A 378 2.71 13.98 4.42
CA GLY A 378 3.59 12.92 4.96
C GLY A 378 3.12 11.48 4.70
N ILE A 379 2.20 11.29 3.74
CA ILE A 379 1.83 9.98 3.20
C ILE A 379 2.95 9.54 2.24
N PRO A 380 3.49 8.32 2.37
CA PRO A 380 4.61 7.88 1.53
C PRO A 380 4.26 7.95 0.04
N ALA A 381 5.21 8.47 -0.74
CA ALA A 381 5.12 8.80 -2.16
C ALA A 381 4.95 7.59 -3.12
N SER A 382 4.38 6.47 -2.67
CA SER A 382 4.40 5.19 -3.38
C SER A 382 3.05 4.45 -3.43
N ALA A 383 1.94 5.14 -3.18
CA ALA A 383 0.62 4.52 -3.08
C ALA A 383 -0.35 4.98 -4.18
N GLY A 384 -1.18 4.11 -4.75
CA GLY A 384 -2.24 4.53 -5.68
C GLY A 384 -3.36 5.26 -4.94
N ILE A 385 -3.68 6.50 -5.34
CA ILE A 385 -4.62 7.37 -4.62
C ILE A 385 -5.97 7.45 -5.34
N GLN A 386 -7.06 7.35 -4.58
CA GLN A 386 -8.42 7.67 -5.03
C GLN A 386 -9.09 8.72 -4.15
N GLN A 387 -9.83 9.61 -4.82
CA GLN A 387 -10.87 10.47 -4.25
C GLN A 387 -12.26 9.97 -4.71
N GLY A 388 -13.12 9.55 -3.78
CA GLY A 388 -14.58 9.44 -3.97
C GLY A 388 -15.17 8.24 -4.76
N SER A 389 -15.95 7.41 -4.05
CA SER A 389 -17.27 6.82 -4.39
C SER A 389 -17.65 5.90 -3.21
N THR A 390 -18.91 5.87 -2.77
CA THR A 390 -19.32 5.02 -1.63
C THR A 390 -19.40 3.53 -1.99
N ALA A 391 -19.43 3.20 -3.29
CA ALA A 391 -19.62 1.84 -3.78
C ALA A 391 -18.37 1.29 -4.48
N TYR A 392 -17.65 2.10 -5.26
CA TYR A 392 -16.53 1.64 -6.08
C TYR A 392 -15.21 2.30 -5.70
N ALA A 393 -14.14 1.50 -5.63
CA ALA A 393 -12.80 2.01 -5.41
C ALA A 393 -11.87 1.68 -6.59
N THR A 394 -11.27 2.69 -7.22
CA THR A 394 -10.29 2.53 -8.31
C THR A 394 -8.92 3.02 -7.85
N TYR A 395 -7.96 2.11 -7.74
CA TYR A 395 -6.57 2.41 -7.42
C TYR A 395 -5.73 2.41 -8.69
N ALA A 396 -5.15 3.57 -9.04
CA ALA A 396 -4.23 3.72 -10.16
C ALA A 396 -2.78 3.75 -9.65
N PHE A 397 -1.93 2.90 -10.23
CA PHE A 397 -0.54 2.73 -9.86
C PHE A 397 0.34 2.97 -11.09
N ALA A 398 1.12 4.05 -11.09
CA ALA A 398 1.99 4.39 -12.22
C ALA A 398 3.31 5.01 -11.73
N ASN A 399 4.33 5.08 -12.59
CA ASN A 399 5.54 5.89 -12.39
C ASN A 399 5.73 6.74 -13.65
N LEU A 400 5.03 7.88 -13.70
CA LEU A 400 4.91 8.66 -14.94
C LEU A 400 6.08 9.63 -15.17
N ASP A 401 6.81 10.00 -14.11
CA ASP A 401 7.79 11.09 -14.14
C ASP A 401 9.17 10.72 -13.57
N GLY A 402 9.35 9.51 -13.03
CA GLY A 402 10.59 9.08 -12.41
C GLY A 402 10.96 9.83 -11.13
N SER A 403 9.96 10.45 -10.48
CA SER A 403 10.09 11.33 -9.30
C SER A 403 10.81 10.70 -8.08
N ASN A 404 10.97 9.38 -8.04
CA ASN A 404 11.59 8.65 -6.92
C ASN A 404 13.04 8.22 -7.16
N SER A 405 13.80 8.93 -8.00
CA SER A 405 15.16 8.51 -8.42
C SER A 405 15.20 7.17 -9.17
N VAL A 406 14.04 6.69 -9.62
CA VAL A 406 13.87 5.55 -10.51
C VAL A 406 13.52 6.12 -11.88
N PRO A 407 14.33 5.94 -12.93
CA PRO A 407 13.98 6.45 -14.26
C PRO A 407 12.61 5.93 -14.69
N ALA A 408 11.74 6.81 -15.19
CA ALA A 408 10.49 6.38 -15.79
C ALA A 408 10.78 5.35 -16.89
N PRO A 409 9.98 4.27 -17.00
CA PRO A 409 10.17 3.30 -18.07
C PRO A 409 10.00 3.97 -19.44
N ALA A 410 10.71 3.46 -20.44
CA ALA A 410 10.63 3.98 -21.81
C ALA A 410 9.19 3.96 -22.37
N VAL A 411 8.35 3.08 -21.84
CA VAL A 411 6.90 3.02 -22.07
C VAL A 411 6.20 3.11 -20.71
N PRO A 412 5.63 4.27 -20.34
CA PRO A 412 4.90 4.44 -19.10
C PRO A 412 3.74 3.45 -19.02
N THR A 413 3.74 2.62 -17.98
CA THR A 413 2.73 1.59 -17.74
C THR A 413 2.04 1.90 -16.42
N ALA A 414 0.71 1.76 -16.41
CA ALA A 414 -0.10 1.92 -15.20
C ALA A 414 -0.90 0.64 -14.93
N VAL A 415 -0.97 0.26 -13.67
CA VAL A 415 -1.84 -0.81 -13.16
C VAL A 415 -3.02 -0.16 -12.49
N ASN A 416 -4.24 -0.51 -12.91
CA ASN A 416 -5.48 -0.04 -12.32
C ASN A 416 -6.22 -1.20 -11.66
N VAL A 417 -6.63 -1.04 -10.41
CA VAL A 417 -7.40 -2.04 -9.66
C VAL A 417 -8.74 -1.43 -9.27
N VAL A 418 -9.83 -2.11 -9.62
CA VAL A 418 -11.19 -1.68 -9.31
C VAL A 418 -11.82 -2.64 -8.32
N LEU A 419 -12.38 -2.09 -7.24
CA LEU A 419 -13.14 -2.79 -6.22
C LEU A 419 -14.59 -2.28 -6.17
N ASN A 420 -15.51 -3.12 -5.70
CA ASN A 420 -16.88 -2.78 -5.34
C ASN A 420 -17.16 -3.22 -3.91
N GLY A 421 -17.29 -2.28 -2.96
CA GLY A 421 -17.49 -2.61 -1.54
C GLY A 421 -16.38 -3.49 -0.93
N GLY A 422 -15.21 -3.56 -1.57
CA GLY A 422 -14.08 -4.43 -1.21
C GLY A 422 -13.90 -5.65 -2.11
N ASP A 423 -14.90 -6.04 -2.90
CA ASP A 423 -14.80 -7.14 -3.85
C ASP A 423 -14.08 -6.71 -5.12
N LEU A 424 -13.14 -7.52 -5.61
CA LEU A 424 -12.40 -7.23 -6.83
C LEU A 424 -13.31 -7.29 -8.06
N VAL A 425 -13.34 -6.20 -8.82
CA VAL A 425 -14.10 -6.08 -10.08
C VAL A 425 -13.19 -6.32 -11.28
N SER A 426 -12.02 -5.71 -11.32
CA SER A 426 -11.06 -5.86 -12.42
C SER A 426 -9.66 -5.38 -12.06
N VAL A 427 -8.68 -5.91 -12.78
CA VAL A 427 -7.32 -5.36 -12.86
C VAL A 427 -7.02 -5.09 -14.32
N THR A 428 -6.48 -3.91 -14.60
CA THR A 428 -6.19 -3.45 -15.95
C THR A 428 -4.77 -2.91 -16.01
N VAL A 429 -4.05 -3.22 -17.09
CA VAL A 429 -2.75 -2.66 -17.41
C VAL A 429 -2.89 -1.78 -18.65
N THR A 430 -2.52 -0.52 -18.51
CA THR A 430 -2.57 0.48 -19.58
C THR A 430 -1.18 1.00 -19.88
N HIS A 431 -0.85 1.20 -21.15
CA HIS A 431 0.33 1.96 -21.56
C HIS A 431 -0.07 3.35 -22.06
N ARG A 432 0.87 4.29 -21.94
CA ARG A 432 0.77 5.61 -22.58
C ARG A 432 1.66 5.65 -23.81
N ASP A 433 1.08 5.87 -24.99
CA ASP A 433 1.86 6.13 -26.20
C ASP A 433 2.64 7.44 -26.01
N PRO A 434 3.99 7.40 -26.05
CA PRO A 434 4.82 8.58 -25.83
C PRO A 434 4.67 9.64 -26.93
N THR A 435 4.16 9.29 -28.10
CA THR A 435 4.00 10.19 -29.26
C THR A 435 2.64 10.88 -29.25
N SER A 436 1.56 10.12 -29.09
CA SER A 436 0.19 10.65 -29.12
C SER A 436 -0.34 11.05 -27.74
N GLY A 437 0.28 10.55 -26.67
CA GLY A 437 -0.21 10.69 -25.31
C GLY A 437 -1.45 9.83 -25.01
N ALA A 438 -1.92 9.05 -25.97
CA ALA A 438 -3.09 8.18 -25.83
C ALA A 438 -2.82 7.07 -24.80
N LEU A 439 -3.83 6.74 -24.02
CA LEU A 439 -3.82 5.58 -23.13
C LEU A 439 -4.49 4.40 -23.82
N THR A 440 -3.85 3.24 -23.73
CA THR A 440 -4.27 2.01 -24.41
C THR A 440 -4.21 0.88 -23.42
N THR A 441 -5.30 0.14 -23.28
CA THR A 441 -5.36 -1.05 -22.43
C THR A 441 -4.73 -2.23 -23.15
N ASP A 442 -3.66 -2.78 -22.58
CA ASP A 442 -2.99 -3.96 -23.14
C ASP A 442 -3.55 -5.25 -22.58
N TYR A 443 -3.75 -5.28 -21.26
CA TYR A 443 -4.09 -6.50 -20.53
C TYR A 443 -5.13 -6.24 -19.45
N LYS A 444 -6.02 -7.20 -19.24
CA LYS A 444 -7.11 -7.09 -18.28
C LYS A 444 -7.58 -8.44 -17.75
N CYS A 445 -8.00 -8.49 -16.49
CA CYS A 445 -8.82 -9.56 -15.94
C CYS A 445 -10.10 -8.99 -15.32
N ARG A 446 -11.14 -9.81 -15.15
CA ARG A 446 -12.42 -9.42 -14.55
C ARG A 446 -12.83 -10.39 -13.45
N ALA A 447 -13.28 -9.87 -12.31
CA ALA A 447 -13.85 -10.61 -11.20
C ALA A 447 -13.04 -11.87 -10.86
N SER A 448 -13.65 -13.06 -10.95
CA SER A 448 -13.00 -14.35 -10.64
C SER A 448 -11.86 -14.73 -11.58
N ASP A 449 -11.77 -14.14 -12.77
CA ASP A 449 -10.67 -14.39 -13.71
C ASP A 449 -9.36 -13.74 -13.24
N CYS A 450 -9.44 -12.79 -12.30
CA CYS A 450 -8.29 -12.21 -11.61
C CYS A 450 -7.78 -13.12 -10.47
N SER A 451 -7.59 -14.42 -10.75
CA SER A 451 -7.07 -15.35 -9.76
C SER A 451 -5.67 -14.93 -9.30
N GLY A 452 -5.37 -15.01 -8.00
CA GLY A 452 -4.07 -14.60 -7.46
C GLY A 452 -4.00 -13.14 -7.00
N VAL A 453 -5.07 -12.36 -7.18
CA VAL A 453 -5.20 -11.05 -6.53
C VAL A 453 -5.73 -11.24 -5.12
N SER A 454 -5.10 -10.59 -4.14
CA SER A 454 -5.65 -10.48 -2.79
C SER A 454 -5.66 -9.03 -2.31
N VAL A 455 -6.81 -8.61 -1.79
CA VAL A 455 -7.05 -7.28 -1.24
C VAL A 455 -7.02 -7.38 0.28
N GLY A 456 -6.05 -6.74 0.90
CA GLY A 456 -5.92 -6.66 2.34
C GLY A 456 -7.05 -5.86 2.99
N PRO A 457 -7.21 -6.00 4.33
CA PRO A 457 -8.19 -5.21 5.06
C PRO A 457 -7.92 -3.71 4.92
N ALA A 458 -8.98 -2.90 4.88
CA ALA A 458 -8.85 -1.46 5.05
C ALA A 458 -8.30 -1.14 6.42
N THR A 459 -7.39 -0.19 6.45
CA THR A 459 -7.04 0.53 7.65
C THR A 459 -7.46 1.96 7.52
N VAL A 460 -8.24 2.46 8.47
CA VAL A 460 -8.59 3.88 8.50
C VAL A 460 -7.50 4.64 9.26
N ASN A 461 -6.86 5.58 8.58
CA ASN A 461 -5.98 6.59 9.13
C ASN A 461 -6.77 7.90 9.26
N THR A 462 -6.82 8.47 10.47
CA THR A 462 -7.50 9.75 10.77
C THR A 462 -6.54 10.91 11.07
N ASP A 463 -5.24 10.70 10.87
CA ASP A 463 -4.14 11.59 11.30
C ASP A 463 -4.24 12.97 10.63
N PHE A 464 -4.95 13.05 9.51
CA PHE A 464 -5.14 14.25 8.71
C PHE A 464 -6.43 15.02 9.02
N GLY A 465 -7.17 14.61 10.05
CA GLY A 465 -8.46 15.20 10.41
C GLY A 465 -9.63 14.69 9.56
N PHE A 466 -9.39 13.70 8.70
CA PHE A 466 -10.37 13.00 7.87
C PHE A 466 -9.98 11.53 7.70
N ASN A 467 -10.94 10.67 7.34
CA ASN A 467 -10.70 9.23 7.17
C ASN A 467 -9.99 8.93 5.84
N ILE A 468 -8.84 8.27 5.92
CA ILE A 468 -8.12 7.69 4.79
C ILE A 468 -8.07 6.18 4.98
N GLU A 469 -8.67 5.42 4.08
CA GLU A 469 -8.50 3.98 4.00
C GLU A 469 -7.22 3.59 3.26
N ILE A 470 -6.37 2.81 3.90
CA ILE A 470 -5.15 2.25 3.32
C ILE A 470 -5.32 0.74 3.21
N ARG A 471 -5.03 0.17 2.04
CA ARG A 471 -5.12 -1.26 1.75
C ARG A 471 -3.90 -1.73 0.99
N THR A 472 -3.41 -2.92 1.31
CA THR A 472 -2.42 -3.61 0.48
C THR A 472 -3.13 -4.48 -0.56
N ILE A 473 -2.72 -4.39 -1.81
CA ILE A 473 -3.20 -5.21 -2.92
C ILE A 473 -2.02 -6.02 -3.42
N THR A 474 -2.13 -7.34 -3.38
CA THR A 474 -1.07 -8.25 -3.81
C THR A 474 -1.51 -9.01 -5.05
N PHE A 475 -0.54 -9.26 -5.93
CA PHE A 475 -0.68 -10.04 -7.14
C PHE A 475 0.31 -11.20 -7.07
N ALA A 476 -0.20 -12.43 -7.12
CA ALA A 476 0.58 -13.65 -7.11
C ALA A 476 0.39 -14.37 -8.45
N GLY A 477 1.15 -13.96 -9.48
CA GLY A 477 1.01 -14.51 -10.83
C GLY A 477 -0.42 -14.37 -11.37
N THR A 478 -0.97 -13.16 -11.25
CA THR A 478 -2.34 -12.87 -11.69
C THR A 478 -2.41 -12.86 -13.21
N PRO A 479 -3.20 -13.75 -13.84
CA PRO A 479 -3.31 -13.79 -15.29
C PRO A 479 -4.16 -12.62 -15.79
N LEU A 480 -3.65 -11.92 -16.79
CA LEU A 480 -4.33 -10.83 -17.48
C LEU A 480 -4.45 -11.17 -18.97
N ALA A 481 -5.67 -11.19 -19.50
CA ALA A 481 -5.94 -11.44 -20.91
C ALA A 481 -5.61 -10.21 -21.75
N ALA A 482 -5.00 -10.40 -22.92
CA ALA A 482 -4.76 -9.31 -23.86
C ALA A 482 -6.09 -8.71 -24.34
N VAL A 483 -6.11 -7.39 -24.52
CA VAL A 483 -7.30 -6.66 -24.99
C VAL A 483 -7.17 -6.36 -26.49
N GLY A 484 -8.18 -6.78 -27.25
CA GLY A 484 -8.27 -6.47 -28.68
C GLY A 484 -8.66 -5.01 -28.93
N ALA A 485 -8.49 -4.53 -30.16
CA ALA A 485 -8.85 -3.16 -30.55
C ALA A 485 -10.36 -2.85 -30.43
N ASP A 486 -11.20 -3.87 -30.28
CA ASP A 486 -12.64 -3.80 -30.03
C ASP A 486 -13.01 -3.98 -28.55
N GLY A 487 -12.02 -4.04 -27.65
CA GLY A 487 -12.19 -4.23 -26.21
C GLY A 487 -12.45 -5.69 -25.78
N THR A 488 -12.43 -6.65 -26.72
CA THR A 488 -12.61 -8.07 -26.41
C THR A 488 -11.38 -8.67 -25.73
N LEU A 489 -11.59 -9.62 -24.81
CA LEU A 489 -10.50 -10.30 -24.11
C LEU A 489 -10.06 -11.55 -24.88
N SER A 490 -8.77 -11.65 -25.17
CA SER A 490 -8.16 -12.83 -25.79
C SER A 490 -8.06 -14.00 -24.79
N SER A 491 -8.55 -15.17 -25.18
CA SER A 491 -8.44 -16.39 -24.36
C SER A 491 -7.09 -17.10 -24.47
N GLY A 492 -6.18 -16.65 -25.35
CA GLY A 492 -4.93 -17.36 -25.68
C GLY A 492 -3.65 -16.54 -25.47
N THR A 493 -3.77 -15.26 -25.12
CA THR A 493 -2.63 -14.37 -24.92
C THR A 493 -2.75 -13.75 -23.54
N THR A 494 -1.95 -14.24 -22.59
CA THR A 494 -2.01 -13.80 -21.19
C THR A 494 -0.67 -13.25 -20.73
N ALA A 495 -0.69 -12.06 -20.14
CA ALA A 495 0.41 -11.57 -19.31
C ALA A 495 0.17 -11.98 -17.85
N GLN A 496 1.22 -11.93 -17.04
CA GLN A 496 1.20 -12.33 -15.64
C GLN A 496 1.69 -11.20 -14.77
N LEU A 497 0.84 -10.73 -13.87
CA LEU A 497 1.14 -9.64 -12.96
C LEU A 497 1.48 -10.19 -11.58
N SER A 498 2.65 -9.81 -11.07
CA SER A 498 3.13 -10.16 -9.73
C SER A 498 3.61 -8.91 -9.00
N GLY A 499 3.29 -8.75 -7.73
CA GLY A 499 3.68 -7.56 -6.98
C GLY A 499 2.89 -7.32 -5.71
N SER A 500 3.22 -6.24 -5.02
CA SER A 500 2.49 -5.75 -3.85
C SER A 500 2.43 -4.24 -3.93
N LEU A 501 1.21 -3.70 -3.94
CA LEU A 501 0.90 -2.29 -4.12
C LEU A 501 0.03 -1.79 -2.96
N THR A 502 0.23 -0.54 -2.55
CA THR A 502 -0.53 0.09 -1.46
C THR A 502 -1.56 1.04 -2.05
N GLY A 503 -2.84 0.69 -1.95
CA GLY A 503 -3.95 1.56 -2.33
C GLY A 503 -4.34 2.49 -1.18
N ILE A 504 -4.59 3.75 -1.49
CA ILE A 504 -5.10 4.78 -0.59
C ILE A 504 -6.43 5.30 -1.14
N TYR A 505 -7.47 5.20 -0.33
CA TYR A 505 -8.79 5.72 -0.60
C TYR A 505 -9.13 6.75 0.47
N TYR A 506 -9.69 7.90 0.10
CA TYR A 506 -10.29 8.80 1.08
C TYR A 506 -11.67 9.27 0.61
N SER A 507 -12.59 9.37 1.57
CA SER A 507 -13.93 9.87 1.29
C SER A 507 -13.85 11.39 1.13
N ALA A 508 -14.39 11.92 0.03
CA ALA A 508 -14.45 13.37 -0.16
C ALA A 508 -15.35 14.07 0.88
N LEU A 509 -16.22 13.32 1.56
CA LEU A 509 -17.12 13.82 2.61
C LEU A 509 -16.37 14.21 3.89
N ASP A 510 -15.33 13.47 4.26
CA ASP A 510 -14.54 13.78 5.45
C ASP A 510 -13.49 14.86 5.17
N ALA A 511 -13.05 15.01 3.92
CA ALA A 511 -11.87 15.80 3.58
C ALA A 511 -12.02 17.32 3.76
N GLY A 512 -13.23 17.91 3.67
CA GLY A 512 -13.53 19.33 3.92
C GLY A 512 -12.74 20.41 3.14
N ALA A 513 -11.61 20.06 2.52
CA ALA A 513 -10.55 20.91 2.00
C ALA A 513 -10.29 20.66 0.50
N PHE A 514 -10.76 19.53 -0.04
CA PHE A 514 -10.67 19.18 -1.47
C PHE A 514 -12.06 19.01 -2.07
N ALA A 515 -12.96 19.98 -1.86
CA ALA A 515 -14.25 19.95 -2.51
C ALA A 515 -14.02 20.03 -4.05
N PRO A 516 -14.47 19.03 -4.84
CA PRO A 516 -14.51 19.18 -6.30
C PRO A 516 -15.32 20.42 -6.63
N ILE A 517 -15.09 21.02 -7.80
CA ILE A 517 -15.87 22.17 -8.25
C ILE A 517 -17.36 21.79 -8.25
N VAL A 518 -18.05 22.27 -7.22
CA VAL A 518 -19.49 22.17 -7.04
C VAL A 518 -20.16 23.28 -7.84
N ASP A 519 -21.41 23.04 -8.24
CA ASP A 519 -22.29 23.95 -8.98
C ASP A 519 -22.16 25.45 -8.61
N SER A 520 -21.83 25.73 -7.33
CA SER A 520 -21.57 27.08 -6.81
C SER A 520 -20.45 27.87 -7.50
N MET A 521 -19.42 27.22 -8.06
CA MET A 521 -18.38 27.94 -8.83
C MET A 521 -18.85 28.29 -10.25
N CYS A 522 -19.90 27.60 -10.72
CA CYS A 522 -20.56 27.87 -11.98
C CYS A 522 -21.82 28.75 -11.84
N GLU A 523 -22.15 29.20 -10.63
CA GLU A 523 -23.35 30.00 -10.36
C GLU A 523 -23.48 31.31 -11.15
N PRO A 524 -22.42 32.03 -11.55
CA PRO A 524 -22.61 33.21 -12.42
C PRO A 524 -22.98 32.85 -13.86
N TYR A 525 -22.93 31.56 -14.28
CA TYR A 525 -23.16 31.14 -15.66
C TYR A 525 -24.56 30.56 -15.88
N THR A 526 -25.27 31.07 -16.88
CA THR A 526 -26.55 30.50 -17.35
C THR A 526 -26.35 29.28 -18.26
N GLN A 527 -25.15 29.10 -18.82
CA GLN A 527 -24.78 27.96 -19.66
C GLN A 527 -23.86 27.04 -18.88
N LYS A 528 -24.30 25.81 -18.61
CA LYS A 528 -23.55 24.78 -17.88
C LYS A 528 -24.12 23.40 -18.15
N VAL A 529 -23.27 22.39 -18.03
CA VAL A 529 -23.67 20.97 -18.02
C VAL A 529 -23.28 20.37 -16.68
N LEU A 530 -24.26 19.83 -15.97
CA LEU A 530 -24.11 19.16 -14.69
C LEU A 530 -24.07 17.65 -14.92
N VAL A 531 -23.12 16.98 -14.27
CA VAL A 531 -22.92 15.54 -14.31
C VAL A 531 -23.05 15.00 -12.89
N ALA A 532 -24.08 14.21 -12.63
CA ALA A 532 -24.36 13.62 -11.32
C ALA A 532 -24.20 12.09 -11.40
N PRO A 533 -23.03 11.53 -11.05
CA PRO A 533 -22.87 10.08 -10.93
C PRO A 533 -23.85 9.51 -9.91
N ALA A 534 -24.42 8.35 -10.20
CA ALA A 534 -25.47 7.74 -9.37
C ALA A 534 -24.94 7.19 -8.02
N ASP A 535 -23.65 6.91 -7.94
CA ASP A 535 -22.96 6.35 -6.78
C ASP A 535 -22.15 7.38 -5.99
N GLU A 536 -22.28 8.65 -6.35
CA GLU A 536 -21.63 9.77 -5.69
C GLU A 536 -22.63 10.79 -5.17
N SER A 537 -22.26 11.47 -4.08
CA SER A 537 -23.03 12.60 -3.55
C SER A 537 -22.71 13.93 -4.25
N TYR A 538 -21.74 13.93 -5.17
CA TYR A 538 -21.25 15.14 -5.84
C TYR A 538 -21.88 15.28 -7.23
N VAL A 539 -22.03 16.54 -7.63
CA VAL A 539 -22.44 16.92 -8.99
C VAL A 539 -21.30 17.73 -9.57
N TYR A 540 -20.71 17.23 -10.65
CA TYR A 540 -19.70 17.95 -11.40
C TYR A 540 -20.37 18.95 -12.33
N ALA A 541 -19.69 20.05 -12.65
CA ALA A 541 -20.16 21.06 -13.58
C ALA A 541 -19.12 21.34 -14.69
N VAL A 542 -19.57 21.41 -15.93
CA VAL A 542 -18.83 21.87 -17.11
C VAL A 542 -19.38 23.22 -17.53
N CYS A 543 -18.55 24.25 -17.50
CA CYS A 543 -18.95 25.64 -17.71
C CYS A 543 -17.95 26.33 -18.66
N PRO A 544 -18.41 27.24 -19.54
CA PRO A 544 -17.52 27.97 -20.45
C PRO A 544 -16.60 28.93 -19.67
N GLU A 545 -15.36 29.10 -20.14
CA GLU A 545 -14.37 30.01 -19.55
C GLU A 545 -14.74 31.51 -19.70
N ILE A 546 -13.98 32.39 -19.04
CA ILE A 546 -13.83 33.80 -19.44
C ILE A 546 -12.34 34.15 -19.42
N PHE A 547 -11.63 33.99 -20.54
CA PHE A 547 -10.32 34.60 -20.70
C PHE A 547 -10.48 36.03 -21.26
N GLY A 548 -10.38 37.03 -20.38
CA GLY A 548 -10.44 38.43 -20.82
C GLY A 548 -11.72 38.77 -21.59
N SER A 549 -11.63 39.74 -22.50
CA SER A 549 -12.80 40.28 -23.22
C SER A 549 -13.37 39.38 -24.34
N VAL A 550 -12.95 38.11 -24.44
CA VAL A 550 -13.49 37.16 -25.43
C VAL A 550 -13.93 35.87 -24.72
N PRO A 551 -15.24 35.63 -24.57
CA PRO A 551 -15.73 34.35 -24.04
C PRO A 551 -15.37 33.22 -25.03
N PRO A 552 -14.82 32.07 -24.59
CA PRO A 552 -14.80 30.88 -25.41
C PRO A 552 -16.23 30.46 -25.67
N VAL A 553 -16.52 30.25 -26.95
CA VAL A 553 -17.84 29.87 -27.40
C VAL A 553 -17.78 28.38 -27.71
N ALA A 554 -18.74 27.61 -27.21
CA ALA A 554 -18.94 26.25 -27.70
C ALA A 554 -19.01 26.29 -29.24
N ALA A 555 -18.39 25.32 -29.91
CA ALA A 555 -18.20 25.36 -31.35
C ALA A 555 -18.88 24.19 -32.05
N ILE A 556 -19.39 24.46 -33.26
CA ILE A 556 -19.94 23.44 -34.16
C ILE A 556 -18.93 23.20 -35.29
N ALA A 557 -18.42 21.98 -35.39
CA ALA A 557 -17.53 21.55 -36.46
C ALA A 557 -18.22 20.52 -37.36
N PRO A 558 -18.14 20.64 -38.70
CA PRO A 558 -18.68 19.61 -39.60
C PRO A 558 -17.82 18.33 -39.55
N LEU A 559 -18.47 17.18 -39.77
CA LEU A 559 -17.80 15.88 -39.92
C LEU A 559 -17.73 15.49 -41.40
N ASP A 560 -16.63 14.84 -41.77
CA ASP A 560 -16.48 14.19 -43.08
C ASP A 560 -17.57 13.10 -43.23
N GLY A 561 -18.55 13.34 -44.10
CA GLY A 561 -19.72 12.46 -44.28
C GLY A 561 -21.08 13.11 -43.98
N GLY A 562 -21.13 14.37 -43.58
CA GLY A 562 -22.36 15.19 -43.54
C GLY A 562 -22.98 15.42 -42.17
N GLY A 563 -22.34 14.96 -41.08
CA GLY A 563 -22.75 15.24 -39.69
C GLY A 563 -22.04 16.46 -39.07
N SER A 564 -22.15 16.62 -37.75
CA SER A 564 -21.44 17.68 -37.03
C SER A 564 -21.12 17.29 -35.59
N VAL A 565 -20.01 17.81 -35.06
CA VAL A 565 -19.63 17.75 -33.65
C VAL A 565 -19.92 19.10 -33.00
N ILE A 566 -20.57 19.09 -31.85
CA ILE A 566 -20.76 20.25 -30.99
C ILE A 566 -19.91 20.05 -29.74
N SER A 567 -18.98 20.96 -29.48
CA SER A 567 -18.06 20.87 -28.33
C SER A 567 -18.19 22.08 -27.42
N LEU A 568 -18.34 21.82 -26.13
CA LEU A 568 -18.18 22.79 -25.05
C LEU A 568 -16.74 22.64 -24.50
N PRO A 569 -15.81 23.55 -24.84
CA PRO A 569 -14.42 23.50 -24.40
C PRO A 569 -14.29 23.76 -22.89
N PRO A 570 -13.12 23.47 -22.30
CA PRO A 570 -12.91 23.68 -20.88
C PRO A 570 -12.81 25.16 -20.50
N GLY A 571 -13.00 25.44 -19.21
CA GLY A 571 -12.65 26.72 -18.62
C GLY A 571 -11.54 26.57 -17.58
N GLY A 572 -10.36 27.10 -17.85
CA GLY A 572 -9.22 27.15 -16.94
C GLY A 572 -8.99 28.54 -16.35
N THR A 573 -8.73 28.61 -15.04
CA THR A 573 -8.09 29.78 -14.42
C THR A 573 -6.61 29.51 -14.30
N ALA A 574 -5.78 30.20 -15.09
CA ALA A 574 -4.32 30.04 -15.08
C ALA A 574 -3.61 30.69 -13.86
N ASP A 575 -4.30 30.98 -12.76
CA ASP A 575 -3.71 31.71 -11.63
C ASP A 575 -3.53 30.85 -10.36
N SER A 576 -2.25 30.67 -10.03
CA SER A 576 -1.67 30.35 -8.71
C SER A 576 -1.81 28.92 -8.16
N GLY A 577 -0.90 28.04 -8.57
CA GLY A 577 -0.20 27.08 -7.69
C GLY A 577 -1.00 26.02 -6.92
N ASN A 578 -2.33 25.98 -7.04
CA ASN A 578 -3.19 24.95 -6.48
C ASN A 578 -3.56 23.98 -7.60
N LEU A 579 -3.06 22.74 -7.46
CA LEU A 579 -3.41 21.51 -8.17
C LEU A 579 -4.35 21.69 -9.38
N ASP A 580 -3.78 21.48 -10.58
CA ASP A 580 -4.46 21.37 -11.88
C ASP A 580 -5.56 20.27 -11.87
N LEU A 581 -6.69 20.50 -11.22
CA LEU A 581 -7.94 19.78 -11.44
C LEU A 581 -8.63 20.41 -12.66
N LEU A 582 -8.01 20.23 -13.83
CA LEU A 582 -8.50 20.80 -15.09
C LEU A 582 -9.71 20.00 -15.60
N PHE A 583 -10.86 20.68 -15.73
CA PHE A 583 -12.06 20.18 -16.42
C PHE A 583 -11.80 20.27 -17.90
N ASP A 584 -12.20 19.28 -18.73
CA ASP A 584 -11.68 19.23 -20.10
C ASP A 584 -12.68 19.43 -21.25
N HIS A 585 -13.90 18.86 -21.30
CA HIS A 585 -14.92 19.22 -22.34
C HIS A 585 -16.21 18.38 -22.27
N PHE A 586 -17.27 18.88 -22.93
CA PHE A 586 -18.47 18.11 -23.26
C PHE A 586 -18.72 18.08 -24.78
N VAL A 587 -18.97 16.90 -25.35
CA VAL A 587 -19.10 16.68 -26.80
C VAL A 587 -20.45 16.07 -27.13
N VAL A 588 -21.09 16.55 -28.19
CA VAL A 588 -22.28 15.95 -28.80
C VAL A 588 -22.00 15.72 -30.28
N VAL A 589 -22.24 14.50 -30.76
CA VAL A 589 -22.08 14.12 -32.17
C VAL A 589 -23.46 13.96 -32.81
N LEU A 590 -23.63 14.62 -33.96
CA LEU A 590 -24.84 14.57 -34.78
C LEU A 590 -24.56 13.85 -36.11
N ASP A 591 -25.51 13.04 -36.56
CA ASP A 591 -25.52 12.53 -37.92
C ASP A 591 -25.96 13.58 -38.95
N ALA A 592 -26.01 13.19 -40.24
CA ALA A 592 -26.42 14.07 -41.33
C ALA A 592 -27.88 14.52 -41.28
N SER A 593 -28.73 13.86 -40.50
CA SER A 593 -30.11 14.29 -40.24
C SER A 593 -30.22 15.29 -39.09
N GLY A 594 -29.12 15.52 -38.35
CA GLY A 594 -29.09 16.33 -37.14
C GLY A 594 -29.52 15.57 -35.88
N THR A 595 -29.59 14.24 -35.94
CA THR A 595 -29.93 13.38 -34.79
C THR A 595 -28.68 13.11 -33.96
N VAL A 596 -28.81 13.14 -32.63
CA VAL A 596 -27.72 12.83 -31.70
C VAL A 596 -27.37 11.34 -31.77
N THR A 597 -26.15 11.03 -32.18
CA THR A 597 -25.64 9.66 -32.25
C THR A 597 -24.84 9.26 -31.02
N SER A 598 -24.10 10.20 -30.46
CA SER A 598 -23.35 10.02 -29.23
C SER A 598 -23.13 11.34 -28.51
N ALA A 599 -22.87 11.26 -27.21
CA ALA A 599 -22.40 12.40 -26.43
C ALA A 599 -21.48 11.91 -25.31
N THR A 600 -20.50 12.73 -24.96
CA THR A 600 -19.44 12.39 -24.01
C THR A 600 -19.11 13.59 -23.12
N ALA A 601 -19.07 13.37 -21.82
CA ALA A 601 -18.48 14.26 -20.82
C ALA A 601 -17.07 13.73 -20.47
N VAL A 602 -16.04 14.56 -20.64
CA VAL A 602 -14.64 14.19 -20.46
C VAL A 602 -14.02 14.88 -19.24
N PHE A 603 -13.35 14.08 -18.39
CA PHE A 603 -12.77 14.53 -17.13
C PHE A 603 -11.26 14.23 -17.07
N ASN A 604 -10.43 15.07 -17.69
CA ASN A 604 -8.98 14.84 -17.74
C ASN A 604 -8.20 15.29 -16.49
N GLY A 605 -8.82 16.05 -15.58
CA GLY A 605 -8.23 16.41 -14.27
C GLY A 605 -8.56 15.44 -13.13
N SER A 606 -9.42 14.45 -13.37
CA SER A 606 -9.57 13.31 -12.47
C SER A 606 -8.37 12.40 -12.66
N LEU A 607 -7.67 12.03 -11.58
CA LEU A 607 -6.60 11.00 -11.62
C LEU A 607 -7.10 9.67 -12.23
N LEU A 608 -8.42 9.50 -12.38
CA LEU A 608 -9.07 8.31 -12.90
C LEU A 608 -9.43 8.38 -14.40
N GLY A 609 -9.34 9.55 -15.06
CA GLY A 609 -9.70 9.70 -16.48
C GLY A 609 -11.13 9.21 -16.82
N GLU A 610 -12.05 9.26 -15.86
CA GLU A 610 -13.40 8.72 -16.02
C GLU A 610 -14.21 9.59 -16.97
N ASN A 611 -14.58 9.06 -18.13
CA ASN A 611 -15.49 9.73 -19.04
C ASN A 611 -16.89 9.15 -18.86
N PHE A 612 -17.92 9.92 -19.18
CA PHE A 612 -19.30 9.44 -19.21
C PHE A 612 -19.89 9.72 -20.58
N GLY A 613 -20.69 8.81 -21.12
CA GLY A 613 -21.40 9.08 -22.37
C GLY A 613 -22.44 8.05 -22.75
N CYS A 614 -22.99 8.28 -23.93
CA CYS A 614 -24.06 7.51 -24.53
C CYS A 614 -23.74 7.28 -26.02
N ALA A 615 -24.18 6.15 -26.56
CA ALA A 615 -23.98 5.76 -27.95
C ALA A 615 -25.24 5.09 -28.49
N GLY A 616 -26.02 5.82 -29.27
CA GLY A 616 -27.33 5.37 -29.79
C GLY A 616 -28.47 5.41 -28.77
N ASP A 617 -28.19 5.64 -27.49
CA ASP A 617 -29.12 5.69 -26.36
C ASP A 617 -29.13 7.06 -25.64
N CYS A 618 -28.77 8.13 -26.34
CA CYS A 618 -28.66 9.50 -25.84
C CYS A 618 -30.02 10.22 -25.59
N ALA A 619 -31.00 9.52 -25.05
CA ALA A 619 -32.29 10.10 -24.71
C ALA A 619 -32.13 11.25 -23.70
N GLY A 620 -32.89 12.34 -23.90
CA GLY A 620 -32.81 13.53 -23.04
C GLY A 620 -31.88 14.64 -23.54
N ILE A 621 -31.09 14.39 -24.60
CA ILE A 621 -30.34 15.44 -25.31
C ILE A 621 -31.15 15.95 -26.49
N THR A 622 -31.36 17.26 -26.56
CA THR A 622 -32.01 17.94 -27.68
C THR A 622 -31.11 19.03 -28.22
N VAL A 623 -30.87 19.01 -29.53
CA VAL A 623 -30.18 20.10 -30.24
C VAL A 623 -31.22 20.90 -31.02
N GLY A 624 -31.29 22.20 -30.74
CA GLY A 624 -32.18 23.13 -31.43
C GLY A 624 -31.82 23.30 -32.90
N ALA A 625 -32.78 23.78 -33.68
CA ALA A 625 -32.53 24.21 -35.05
C ALA A 625 -31.47 25.33 -35.08
N ALA A 626 -30.73 25.40 -36.19
CA ALA A 626 -29.77 26.48 -36.39
C ALA A 626 -30.50 27.84 -36.39
N ALA A 627 -30.02 28.76 -35.55
CA ALA A 627 -30.45 30.14 -35.54
C ALA A 627 -29.92 30.88 -36.79
N PRO A 628 -30.41 32.11 -37.07
CA PRO A 628 -29.99 32.87 -38.25
C PRO A 628 -28.49 33.19 -38.31
N ASP A 629 -27.82 33.23 -37.16
CA ASP A 629 -26.36 33.40 -37.02
C ASP A 629 -25.60 32.05 -37.10
N GLY A 630 -26.31 30.95 -37.36
CA GLY A 630 -25.79 29.59 -37.44
C GLY A 630 -25.58 28.92 -36.08
N SER A 631 -25.84 29.61 -34.96
CA SER A 631 -25.71 29.02 -33.63
C SER A 631 -26.76 27.95 -33.36
N ARG A 632 -26.49 27.02 -32.45
CA ARG A 632 -27.42 25.98 -31.99
C ARG A 632 -27.44 25.93 -30.48
N SER A 633 -28.64 25.78 -29.90
CA SER A 633 -28.81 25.46 -28.50
C SER A 633 -28.73 23.96 -28.27
N VAL A 634 -28.06 23.54 -27.19
CA VAL A 634 -28.07 22.17 -26.70
C VAL A 634 -28.76 22.19 -25.34
N THR A 635 -29.79 21.37 -25.18
CA THR A 635 -30.51 21.17 -23.91
C THR A 635 -30.43 19.71 -23.50
N ILE A 636 -30.11 19.47 -22.24
CA ILE A 636 -29.93 18.14 -21.66
C ILE A 636 -30.85 18.04 -20.44
N SER A 637 -31.78 17.10 -20.46
CA SER A 637 -32.75 16.89 -19.39
C SER A 637 -32.79 15.43 -18.99
N GLY A 638 -32.12 15.11 -17.87
CA GLY A 638 -32.08 13.77 -17.29
C GLY A 638 -31.45 12.72 -18.20
N ALA A 639 -30.51 13.10 -19.06
CA ALA A 639 -29.85 12.13 -19.93
C ALA A 639 -29.02 11.17 -19.08
N THR A 640 -29.19 9.87 -19.28
CA THR A 640 -28.42 8.86 -18.54
C THR A 640 -27.20 8.50 -19.35
N PHE A 641 -26.02 8.78 -18.81
CA PHE A 641 -24.75 8.41 -19.40
C PHE A 641 -24.20 7.21 -18.65
N HIS A 642 -23.50 6.34 -19.37
CA HIS A 642 -22.73 5.25 -18.81
C HIS A 642 -21.27 5.69 -18.71
N VAL A 643 -20.53 5.17 -17.73
CA VAL A 643 -19.08 5.39 -17.71
C VAL A 643 -18.49 4.90 -19.05
N ILE A 644 -17.91 5.82 -19.81
CA ILE A 644 -17.07 5.56 -20.97
C ILE A 644 -15.68 5.32 -20.40
N GLU A 645 -15.35 4.07 -20.32
CA GLU A 645 -14.11 3.56 -19.80
C GLU A 645 -12.92 4.12 -20.61
N PRO A 646 -11.76 4.35 -20.00
CA PRO A 646 -10.54 3.91 -20.64
C PRO A 646 -10.57 2.36 -20.64
N ASP A 647 -11.23 1.77 -21.64
CA ASP A 647 -11.38 0.31 -21.90
C ASP A 647 -11.18 -0.63 -20.70
N GLY A 648 -12.21 -0.97 -19.91
CA GLY A 648 -11.95 -1.70 -18.66
C GLY A 648 -13.03 -2.00 -17.60
N PHE A 649 -14.19 -1.38 -17.57
CA PHE A 649 -15.31 -1.82 -16.74
C PHE A 649 -16.22 -2.83 -17.48
N PRO A 650 -17.15 -3.47 -16.78
CA PRO A 650 -18.38 -3.93 -17.39
C PRO A 650 -19.29 -2.72 -17.69
N THR A 651 -19.67 -2.56 -18.96
CA THR A 651 -20.64 -1.54 -19.38
C THR A 651 -21.91 -1.61 -18.53
N GLY A 652 -22.36 -0.46 -18.03
CA GLY A 652 -23.60 -0.33 -17.26
C GLY A 652 -23.48 -0.47 -15.74
N LEU A 653 -22.28 -0.65 -15.18
CA LEU A 653 -22.10 -0.70 -13.71
C LEU A 653 -22.21 0.67 -13.03
N ARG A 654 -21.77 1.73 -13.71
CA ARG A 654 -21.91 3.12 -13.24
C ARG A 654 -22.65 3.94 -14.27
N THR A 655 -23.54 4.79 -13.78
CA THR A 655 -24.32 5.73 -14.59
C THR A 655 -24.21 7.13 -14.00
N ALA A 656 -24.26 8.15 -14.84
CA ALA A 656 -24.44 9.53 -14.41
C ALA A 656 -25.70 10.12 -15.04
N THR A 657 -26.41 10.94 -14.27
CA THR A 657 -27.49 11.77 -14.79
C THR A 657 -26.89 13.10 -15.22
N ILE A 658 -27.08 13.45 -16.49
CA ILE A 658 -26.62 14.70 -17.08
C ILE A 658 -27.79 15.67 -17.22
N ASN A 659 -27.59 16.92 -16.83
CA ASN A 659 -28.55 18.00 -16.98
C ASN A 659 -27.85 19.28 -17.42
N GLY A 660 -28.54 20.16 -18.14
CA GLY A 660 -28.01 21.50 -18.40
C GLY A 660 -28.31 22.02 -19.80
N SER A 661 -27.64 23.10 -20.16
CA SER A 661 -27.79 23.71 -21.47
C SER A 661 -26.63 24.62 -21.81
N PHE A 662 -26.30 24.72 -23.09
CA PHE A 662 -25.35 25.69 -23.61
C PHE A 662 -25.71 26.08 -25.05
N SER A 663 -25.10 27.15 -25.55
CA SER A 663 -25.25 27.59 -26.94
C SER A 663 -23.91 27.49 -27.66
N ALA A 664 -23.89 26.84 -28.81
CA ALA A 664 -22.71 26.71 -29.64
C ALA A 664 -22.82 27.59 -30.89
N ALA A 665 -21.79 28.37 -31.17
CA ALA A 665 -21.67 29.14 -32.40
C ALA A 665 -21.14 28.25 -33.55
N PRO A 666 -21.32 28.66 -34.81
CA PRO A 666 -20.59 28.05 -35.92
C PRO A 666 -19.10 28.10 -35.62
N GLY A 667 -18.40 26.98 -35.83
CA GLY A 667 -16.94 26.99 -35.84
C GLY A 667 -16.41 27.95 -36.93
N PRO A 668 -15.18 28.47 -36.76
CA PRO A 668 -14.51 29.30 -37.76
C PRO A 668 -14.27 28.56 -39.10
#